data_AF-A0A9D8DFF8-F1
#
_entry.id   AF-A0A9D8DFF8-F1
#
_cell.length_a   1.000
_cell.length_b   1.000
_cell.length_c   1.000
_cell.angle_alpha   90.00
_cell.angle_beta   90.00
_cell.angle_gamma   90.00
#
_symmetry.space_group_name_H-M   'P 1'
#
loop_
_entity.id
_entity.type
_entity.pdbx_description
1 polymer ?
#
loop_
_entity_poly.entity_id
_entity_poly.type
_entity_poly.pdbx_seq_one_letter_code
_entity_poly.pdbx_strand_id
1 'polypeptide(L)'
;MPIGVTEEHVALHEAVRGWVEQHCPPAVMRARLDEPMDEKPSFWDDLAQQGWLGLHVDEAHGGSGYGLLELAVVLEELGYALAPGPLLPTVLATAVIASSKNEAAKAELLPAFASGSLTGALAGGDGCGLIGKESAEGIHLGGAIKAVAGAHLADLIVAPAGTEDGAVWVVIPTEDVEINELPSVDSTRRLAFVGVNDLVVPANRRLDGVEPFGVLELVGTLMAAEAVGLAQWCVDTAAAYAKDRVQFGRPIGQFQGIKHKCADMLCRVELARAAVWDAARADDHERALVSAVAAGLALDAAFENAKDCIQVLGGIGFTWEHDAHMYLKRAMAMRNVMGPASRWRQRVCSLALGGERRRLTVDLGERGEQTRAEVCAFLEDMTPLEATDQRKRVADAGYLMPAWPKPWGREADAVEQIVIDDEFRAAKVQRPSIMVGGWALPPVIMYGTQEQQERWIPPTLHGEITWCQLFSEPGAGSDLASLTTKATRVEGGWLVNGQKVWTSMAHYADWGILLARTNPEAAKHDGISCFMVDMKNTEGVDIRPLRELTGDAMFNEVFFDDAFIPDDCLVGAEHDGWRAARTTLANERVFMGGGMSFGAGLEKMLEMVVRADQHHDPLVLDTVGGLVATAHALACLGFRLTLATLAGADPSGSEASVRKLLGVVHDQRVQEVGVGLLGVDGAIADGDGLTWSRGFLFNRNLTIAGGTSEIQRNIIGERVLGLPRDP
;
A
#
# COMPACT_ATOMS: atom_id res chain seq x y z
N MET A 1 -0.08 -3.54 10.17
CA MET A 1 1.22 -2.96 10.64
C MET A 1 1.05 -1.46 10.84
N PRO A 2 1.57 -0.82 11.90
CA PRO A 2 1.50 0.65 12.09
C PRO A 2 2.22 1.41 10.96
N ILE A 3 2.08 2.73 10.91
CA ILE A 3 2.77 3.58 9.92
C ILE A 3 4.26 3.23 9.89
N GLY A 4 4.95 3.32 11.04
CA GLY A 4 6.34 2.90 11.18
C GLY A 4 6.50 1.38 11.18
N VAL A 5 7.66 0.89 10.74
CA VAL A 5 7.89 -0.55 10.49
C VAL A 5 9.04 -1.17 11.28
N THR A 6 9.84 -0.38 11.99
CA THR A 6 10.92 -0.90 12.85
C THR A 6 10.35 -1.34 14.21
N GLU A 7 11.11 -2.14 14.96
CA GLU A 7 10.73 -2.56 16.31
C GLU A 7 10.44 -1.36 17.24
N GLU A 8 11.27 -0.30 17.16
CA GLU A 8 11.07 0.92 17.93
C GLU A 8 9.76 1.64 17.57
N HIS A 9 9.42 1.71 16.28
CA HIS A 9 8.15 2.27 15.83
C HIS A 9 6.95 1.45 16.32
N VAL A 10 7.06 0.12 16.30
CA VAL A 10 6.00 -0.77 16.81
C VAL A 10 5.84 -0.59 18.32
N ALA A 11 6.94 -0.51 19.06
CA ALA A 11 6.91 -0.24 20.50
C ALA A 11 6.30 1.13 20.82
N LEU A 12 6.65 2.18 20.05
CA LEU A 12 6.04 3.51 20.19
C LEU A 12 4.54 3.45 19.91
N HIS A 13 4.13 2.79 18.82
CA HIS A 13 2.72 2.59 18.48
C HIS A 13 1.94 1.91 19.61
N GLU A 14 2.46 0.80 20.15
CA GLU A 14 1.82 0.07 21.26
C GLU A 14 1.75 0.91 22.54
N ALA A 15 2.81 1.66 22.86
CA ALA A 15 2.84 2.56 24.01
C ALA A 15 1.80 3.68 23.88
N VAL A 16 1.69 4.30 22.71
CA VAL A 16 0.71 5.35 22.45
C VAL A 16 -0.71 4.77 22.46
N ARG A 17 -0.95 3.60 21.85
CA ARG A 17 -2.24 2.89 21.89
C ARG A 17 -2.71 2.69 23.33
N GLY A 18 -1.85 2.09 24.17
CA GLY A 18 -2.18 1.84 25.58
C GLY A 18 -2.42 3.13 26.36
N TRP A 19 -1.70 4.19 26.04
CA TRP A 19 -1.90 5.50 26.66
C TRP A 19 -3.23 6.14 26.25
N VAL A 20 -3.59 6.14 24.95
CA VAL A 20 -4.84 6.76 24.48
C VAL A 20 -6.08 5.99 24.95
N GLU A 21 -5.99 4.67 25.11
CA GLU A 21 -7.08 3.88 25.71
C GLU A 21 -7.39 4.29 27.16
N GLN A 22 -6.36 4.70 27.90
CA GLN A 22 -6.50 5.14 29.29
C GLN A 22 -6.97 6.59 29.41
N HIS A 23 -6.43 7.50 28.58
CA HIS A 23 -6.65 8.95 28.73
C HIS A 23 -7.73 9.51 27.81
N CYS A 24 -8.00 8.84 26.68
CA CYS A 24 -8.98 9.22 25.67
C CYS A 24 -10.04 8.13 25.41
N PRO A 25 -10.64 7.47 26.44
CA PRO A 25 -11.71 6.51 26.18
C PRO A 25 -12.92 7.23 25.53
N PRO A 26 -13.79 6.52 24.78
CA PRO A 26 -14.89 7.15 24.04
C PRO A 26 -15.80 8.07 24.88
N ALA A 27 -15.94 7.79 26.17
CA ALA A 27 -16.69 8.62 27.10
C ALA A 27 -16.17 10.07 27.21
N VAL A 28 -14.85 10.28 27.09
CA VAL A 28 -14.24 11.62 27.10
C VAL A 28 -14.75 12.44 25.90
N MET A 29 -14.81 11.83 24.72
CA MET A 29 -15.29 12.52 23.52
C MET A 29 -16.78 12.76 23.55
N ARG A 30 -17.57 11.77 24.01
CA ARG A 30 -19.03 11.93 24.17
C ARG A 30 -19.38 13.08 25.11
N ALA A 31 -18.65 13.23 26.21
CA ALA A 31 -18.87 14.31 27.18
C ALA A 31 -18.66 15.70 26.55
N ARG A 32 -17.79 15.83 25.54
CA ARG A 32 -17.46 17.10 24.88
C ARG A 32 -18.39 17.49 23.74
N LEU A 33 -19.24 16.58 23.26
CA LEU A 33 -20.05 16.81 22.05
C LEU A 33 -21.00 18.01 22.18
N ASP A 34 -21.56 18.20 23.38
CA ASP A 34 -22.58 19.21 23.66
C ASP A 34 -22.07 20.37 24.54
N GLU A 35 -20.77 20.38 24.88
CA GLU A 35 -20.16 21.47 25.66
C GLU A 35 -20.15 22.78 24.86
N PRO A 36 -20.44 23.94 25.47
CA PRO A 36 -20.55 25.20 24.75
C PRO A 36 -19.19 25.74 24.29
N MET A 37 -18.10 25.34 24.94
CA MET A 37 -16.74 25.76 24.64
C MET A 37 -15.82 24.54 24.63
N ASP A 38 -14.76 24.61 23.83
CA ASP A 38 -13.69 23.63 23.90
C ASP A 38 -12.68 24.01 24.98
N GLU A 39 -12.01 23.01 25.56
CA GLU A 39 -11.01 23.22 26.59
C GLU A 39 -9.77 22.35 26.34
N LYS A 40 -8.62 22.87 26.76
CA LYS A 40 -7.36 22.12 26.74
C LYS A 40 -7.53 20.82 27.53
N PRO A 41 -7.16 19.65 26.97
CA PRO A 41 -7.38 18.38 27.64
C PRO A 41 -6.56 18.27 28.92
N SER A 42 -7.12 17.61 29.94
CA SER A 42 -6.49 17.44 31.24
C SER A 42 -5.16 16.67 31.18
N PHE A 43 -4.96 15.88 30.13
CA PHE A 43 -3.75 15.09 29.89
C PHE A 43 -2.69 15.84 29.08
N TRP A 44 -2.86 17.14 28.79
CA TRP A 44 -1.90 17.89 27.98
C TRP A 44 -0.49 17.87 28.56
N ASP A 45 -0.37 18.06 29.87
CA ASP A 45 0.94 18.05 30.54
C ASP A 45 1.57 16.66 30.51
N ASP A 46 0.76 15.59 30.46
CA ASP A 46 1.24 14.22 30.30
C ASP A 46 1.81 14.00 28.89
N LEU A 47 1.17 14.54 27.84
CA LEU A 47 1.70 14.50 26.46
C LEU A 47 3.08 15.17 26.37
N ALA A 48 3.25 16.29 27.08
CA ALA A 48 4.54 16.98 27.17
C ALA A 48 5.57 16.14 27.92
N GLN A 49 5.20 15.51 29.04
CA GLN A 49 6.09 14.63 29.81
C GLN A 49 6.53 13.38 29.04
N GLN A 50 5.68 12.85 28.15
CA GLN A 50 6.07 11.78 27.22
C GLN A 50 7.01 12.25 26.10
N GLY A 51 7.21 13.55 25.94
CA GLY A 51 8.01 14.14 24.86
C GLY A 51 7.32 14.16 23.50
N TRP A 52 6.02 13.86 23.42
CA TRP A 52 5.30 13.69 22.15
C TRP A 52 5.03 15.02 21.43
N LEU A 53 5.03 16.14 22.16
CA LEU A 53 4.86 17.48 21.59
C LEU A 53 6.08 17.98 20.80
N GLY A 54 7.26 17.40 21.06
CA GLY A 54 8.54 17.83 20.49
C GLY A 54 9.29 16.73 19.74
N LEU A 55 8.62 15.64 19.31
CA LEU A 55 9.27 14.52 18.64
C LEU A 55 10.10 14.95 17.42
N HIS A 56 9.49 15.74 16.53
CA HIS A 56 10.09 16.24 15.29
C HIS A 56 10.98 17.48 15.48
N VAL A 57 11.11 17.97 16.72
CA VAL A 57 11.90 19.15 17.05
C VAL A 57 13.30 18.70 17.45
N ASP A 58 14.31 19.39 16.93
CA ASP A 58 15.72 19.12 17.24
C ASP A 58 16.02 19.26 18.75
N GLU A 59 16.91 18.42 19.28
CA GLU A 59 17.32 18.45 20.69
C GLU A 59 17.90 19.81 21.10
N ALA A 60 18.59 20.51 20.18
CA ALA A 60 19.12 21.86 20.41
C ALA A 60 18.03 22.90 20.70
N HIS A 61 16.78 22.60 20.35
CA HIS A 61 15.61 23.43 20.60
C HIS A 61 14.62 22.79 21.58
N GLY A 62 15.09 21.86 22.41
CA GLY A 62 14.31 21.26 23.51
C GLY A 62 13.32 20.17 23.07
N GLY A 63 13.40 19.71 21.82
CA GLY A 63 12.68 18.54 21.34
C GLY A 63 13.42 17.24 21.62
N SER A 64 12.90 16.16 21.03
CA SER A 64 13.45 14.81 21.19
C SER A 64 14.38 14.38 20.05
N GLY A 65 14.51 15.19 18.99
CA GLY A 65 15.41 14.91 17.86
C GLY A 65 15.00 13.74 16.96
N TYR A 66 13.79 13.20 17.14
CA TYR A 66 13.20 12.24 16.21
C TYR A 66 12.70 12.94 14.94
N GLY A 67 12.05 12.20 14.05
CA GLY A 67 11.52 12.71 12.80
C GLY A 67 10.02 12.89 12.77
N LEU A 68 9.53 13.25 11.58
CA LEU A 68 8.10 13.26 11.28
C LEU A 68 7.51 11.85 11.26
N LEU A 69 8.32 10.80 11.13
CA LEU A 69 7.84 9.43 11.13
C LEU A 69 7.36 9.00 12.53
N GLU A 70 8.15 9.24 13.57
CA GLU A 70 7.75 8.98 14.96
C GLU A 70 6.53 9.82 15.34
N LEU A 71 6.50 11.09 14.92
CA LEU A 71 5.32 11.94 15.10
C LEU A 71 4.09 11.37 14.37
N ALA A 72 4.25 10.87 13.15
CA ALA A 72 3.16 10.26 12.38
C ALA A 72 2.61 9.00 13.07
N VAL A 73 3.47 8.20 13.72
CA VAL A 73 3.03 7.05 14.55
C VAL A 73 2.15 7.52 15.70
N VAL A 74 2.54 8.59 16.42
CA VAL A 74 1.73 9.15 17.50
C VAL A 74 0.39 9.69 16.98
N LEU A 75 0.41 10.39 15.84
CA LEU A 75 -0.80 10.97 15.22
C LEU A 75 -1.76 9.89 14.71
N GLU A 76 -1.27 8.75 14.23
CA GLU A 76 -2.10 7.59 13.88
C GLU A 76 -2.96 7.17 15.09
N GLU A 77 -2.33 7.05 16.24
CA GLU A 77 -2.98 6.55 17.45
C GLU A 77 -3.96 7.54 18.06
N LEU A 78 -3.60 8.83 18.04
CA LEU A 78 -4.50 9.92 18.42
C LEU A 78 -5.70 10.03 17.47
N GLY A 79 -5.48 9.82 16.16
CA GLY A 79 -6.56 9.79 15.17
C GLY A 79 -7.51 8.62 15.37
N TYR A 80 -6.98 7.44 15.72
CA TYR A 80 -7.78 6.27 16.07
C TYR A 80 -8.68 6.53 17.28
N ALA A 81 -8.16 7.20 18.32
CA ALA A 81 -8.91 7.52 19.52
C ALA A 81 -9.79 8.78 19.40
N LEU A 82 -9.73 9.50 18.26
CA LEU A 82 -10.27 10.87 18.13
C LEU A 82 -9.85 11.78 19.28
N ALA A 83 -8.57 11.72 19.67
CA ALA A 83 -8.08 12.44 20.83
C ALA A 83 -8.41 13.94 20.74
N PRO A 84 -8.96 14.54 21.82
CA PRO A 84 -9.32 15.95 21.85
C PRO A 84 -8.10 16.85 22.01
N GLY A 85 -8.31 18.13 21.74
CA GLY A 85 -7.32 19.18 22.02
C GLY A 85 -6.37 19.51 20.87
N PRO A 86 -5.39 20.38 21.12
CA PRO A 86 -4.67 21.08 20.07
C PRO A 86 -3.37 20.38 19.66
N LEU A 87 -3.19 19.07 19.88
CA LEU A 87 -1.91 18.42 19.57
C LEU A 87 -1.56 18.53 18.08
N LEU A 88 -2.43 18.06 17.16
CA LEU A 88 -2.16 18.19 15.72
C LEU A 88 -1.98 19.67 15.27
N PRO A 89 -2.88 20.61 15.64
CA PRO A 89 -2.64 22.04 15.38
C PRO A 89 -1.29 22.56 15.89
N THR A 90 -0.86 22.12 17.07
CA THR A 90 0.40 22.54 17.72
C THR A 90 1.61 21.94 17.01
N VAL A 91 1.59 20.65 16.69
CA VAL A 91 2.72 20.01 15.99
C VAL A 91 2.84 20.49 14.54
N LEU A 92 1.73 20.88 13.90
CA LEU A 92 1.76 21.56 12.60
C LEU A 92 2.43 22.93 12.68
N ALA A 93 2.04 23.76 13.66
CA ALA A 93 2.64 25.07 13.89
C ALA A 93 4.16 24.94 14.16
N THR A 94 4.56 24.02 15.03
CA THR A 94 5.97 23.81 15.37
C THR A 94 6.77 23.20 14.23
N ALA A 95 6.19 22.32 13.40
CA ALA A 95 6.87 21.80 12.22
C ALA A 95 7.20 22.93 11.21
N VAL A 96 6.29 23.89 11.05
CA VAL A 96 6.55 25.08 10.21
C VAL A 96 7.63 25.98 10.83
N ILE A 97 7.58 26.22 12.14
CA ILE A 97 8.62 26.99 12.84
C ILE A 97 9.99 26.30 12.71
N ALA A 98 10.04 24.98 12.89
CA ALA A 98 11.27 24.19 12.76
C ALA A 98 11.88 24.25 11.35
N SER A 99 11.04 24.38 10.31
CA SER A 99 11.48 24.54 8.91
C SER A 99 12.05 25.93 8.59
N SER A 100 11.88 26.91 9.47
CA SER A 100 12.37 28.27 9.26
C SER A 100 13.91 28.32 9.29
N LYS A 101 14.49 29.35 8.69
CA LYS A 101 15.91 29.73 8.85
C LYS A 101 16.13 30.73 9.98
N ASN A 102 15.07 31.19 10.65
CA ASN A 102 15.16 32.14 11.75
C ASN A 102 15.49 31.40 13.06
N GLU A 103 16.78 31.29 13.37
CA GLU A 103 17.27 30.62 14.59
C GLU A 103 16.82 31.30 15.89
N ALA A 104 16.59 32.61 15.88
CA ALA A 104 16.09 33.31 17.06
C ALA A 104 14.65 32.89 17.37
N ALA A 105 13.79 32.79 16.34
CA ALA A 105 12.43 32.30 16.48
C ALA A 105 12.40 30.85 17.00
N LYS A 106 13.26 29.97 16.47
CA LYS A 106 13.37 28.58 16.92
C LYS A 106 13.77 28.48 18.38
N ALA A 107 14.86 29.15 18.76
CA ALA A 107 15.42 29.09 20.11
C ALA A 107 14.46 29.67 21.16
N GLU A 108 13.65 30.66 20.80
CA GLU A 108 12.62 31.23 21.69
C GLU A 108 11.40 30.32 21.82
N LEU A 109 10.86 29.83 20.69
CA LEU A 109 9.52 29.26 20.65
C LEU A 109 9.48 27.75 20.86
N LEU A 110 10.35 27.00 20.18
CA LEU A 110 10.27 25.54 20.13
C LEU A 110 10.42 24.87 21.51
N PRO A 111 11.31 25.31 22.43
CA PRO A 111 11.38 24.72 23.77
C PRO A 111 10.08 24.89 24.57
N ALA A 112 9.40 26.02 24.39
CA ALA A 112 8.14 26.31 25.09
C ALA A 112 6.98 25.44 24.58
N PHE A 113 6.96 25.13 23.29
CA PHE A 113 6.04 24.14 22.72
C PHE A 113 6.36 22.71 23.14
N ALA A 114 7.63 22.30 23.09
CA ALA A 114 8.05 20.94 23.44
C ALA A 114 7.74 20.61 24.92
N SER A 115 7.88 21.59 25.81
CA SER A 115 7.50 21.47 27.23
C SER A 115 5.99 21.58 27.49
N GLY A 116 5.17 21.86 26.48
CA GLY A 116 3.72 22.03 26.61
C GLY A 116 3.26 23.34 27.22
N SER A 117 4.18 24.26 27.53
CA SER A 117 3.88 25.60 28.07
C SER A 117 3.19 26.51 27.06
N LEU A 118 3.41 26.28 25.77
CA LEU A 118 2.69 26.91 24.67
C LEU A 118 1.94 25.88 23.83
N THR A 119 0.80 26.31 23.31
CA THR A 119 -0.05 25.61 22.34
C THR A 119 -0.14 26.42 21.05
N GLY A 120 -0.32 25.74 19.93
CA GLY A 120 -0.20 26.34 18.61
C GLY A 120 -1.36 25.99 17.70
N ALA A 121 -1.63 26.87 16.75
CA ALA A 121 -2.46 26.56 15.59
C ALA A 121 -1.79 27.02 14.30
N LEU A 122 -1.97 26.24 13.24
CA LEU A 122 -1.52 26.60 11.90
C LEU A 122 -2.71 27.12 11.09
N ALA A 123 -2.59 28.36 10.63
CA ALA A 123 -3.51 28.98 9.68
C ALA A 123 -3.05 28.72 8.24
N GLY A 124 -4.00 28.50 7.32
CA GLY A 124 -3.71 28.29 5.91
C GLY A 124 -4.95 27.96 5.08
N GLY A 125 -4.76 27.78 3.77
CA GLY A 125 -5.82 27.42 2.81
C GLY A 125 -6.61 28.60 2.25
N ASP A 126 -7.68 28.30 1.51
CA ASP A 126 -8.46 29.23 0.66
C ASP A 126 -9.28 30.29 1.46
N GLY A 127 -8.94 30.51 2.73
CA GLY A 127 -9.63 31.43 3.66
C GLY A 127 -8.71 32.32 4.49
N CYS A 128 -7.39 32.33 4.23
CA CYS A 128 -6.47 33.27 4.84
C CYS A 128 -6.44 34.60 4.05
N GLY A 129 -6.90 35.68 4.67
CA GLY A 129 -6.93 37.02 4.11
C GLY A 129 -6.00 38.00 4.81
N LEU A 130 -4.93 37.53 5.45
CA LEU A 130 -3.96 38.41 6.10
C LEU A 130 -3.08 39.11 5.08
N ILE A 131 -2.92 40.42 5.26
CA ILE A 131 -2.07 41.28 4.45
C ILE A 131 -1.01 41.88 5.38
N GLY A 132 0.25 41.79 4.95
CA GLY A 132 1.39 42.34 5.65
C GLY A 132 1.97 43.55 4.93
N LYS A 133 2.34 44.59 5.69
CA LYS A 133 3.12 45.74 5.20
C LYS A 133 4.41 45.87 5.99
N GLU A 134 5.54 45.92 5.27
CA GLU A 134 6.87 46.08 5.87
C GLU A 134 7.02 47.45 6.53
N SER A 135 7.68 47.49 7.69
CA SER A 135 7.99 48.71 8.44
C SER A 135 9.34 48.59 9.16
N ALA A 136 9.81 49.68 9.77
CA ALA A 136 11.03 49.67 10.58
C ALA A 136 10.92 48.85 11.88
N GLU A 137 9.70 48.65 12.39
CA GLU A 137 9.41 47.95 13.65
C GLU A 137 9.10 46.46 13.45
N GLY A 138 8.90 46.05 12.19
CA GLY A 138 8.46 44.70 11.82
C GLY A 138 7.41 44.75 10.71
N ILE A 139 6.53 43.74 10.67
CA ILE A 139 5.45 43.66 9.68
C ILE A 139 4.14 44.07 10.34
N HIS A 140 3.46 45.08 9.77
CA HIS A 140 2.09 45.41 10.15
C HIS A 140 1.11 44.46 9.48
N LEU A 141 0.36 43.71 10.27
CA LEU A 141 -0.64 42.76 9.80
C LEU A 141 -2.05 43.32 9.96
N GLY A 142 -2.86 43.13 8.92
CA GLY A 142 -4.29 43.37 8.98
C GLY A 142 -5.06 42.35 8.17
N GLY A 143 -6.35 42.20 8.49
CA GLY A 143 -7.26 41.32 7.78
C GLY A 143 -7.84 40.26 8.71
N ALA A 144 -8.23 39.13 8.14
CA ALA A 144 -8.81 38.05 8.92
C ALA A 144 -8.58 36.68 8.29
N ILE A 145 -8.68 35.66 9.12
CA ILE A 145 -8.68 34.25 8.73
C ILE A 145 -10.03 33.67 9.08
N LYS A 146 -10.72 33.12 8.07
CA LYS A 146 -12.10 32.67 8.20
C LYS A 146 -12.26 31.55 9.23
N ALA A 147 -11.34 30.59 9.23
CA ALA A 147 -11.41 29.41 10.08
C ALA A 147 -10.02 28.80 10.29
N VAL A 148 -9.62 28.65 11.55
CA VAL A 148 -8.36 28.02 11.96
C VAL A 148 -8.66 26.94 12.99
N ALA A 149 -8.24 25.71 12.74
CA ALA A 149 -8.49 24.59 13.63
C ALA A 149 -7.70 24.74 14.93
N GLY A 150 -8.40 24.71 16.06
CA GLY A 150 -7.80 24.79 17.39
C GLY A 150 -7.28 26.17 17.80
N ALA A 151 -7.53 27.24 17.03
CA ALA A 151 -7.01 28.58 17.36
C ALA A 151 -7.56 29.16 18.66
N HIS A 152 -8.78 28.78 19.08
CA HIS A 152 -9.36 29.13 20.39
C HIS A 152 -8.66 28.45 21.57
N LEU A 153 -7.86 27.41 21.32
CA LEU A 153 -7.02 26.73 22.32
C LEU A 153 -5.54 27.06 22.18
N ALA A 154 -5.16 27.91 21.22
CA ALA A 154 -3.76 28.21 20.92
C ALA A 154 -3.29 29.45 21.66
N ASP A 155 -2.04 29.44 22.10
CA ASP A 155 -1.34 30.64 22.58
C ASP A 155 -0.72 31.42 21.39
N LEU A 156 -0.32 30.71 20.34
CA LEU A 156 0.29 31.26 19.14
C LEU A 156 -0.34 30.70 17.85
N ILE A 157 -0.50 31.56 16.85
CA ILE A 157 -0.95 31.19 15.51
C ILE A 157 0.19 31.40 14.52
N VAL A 158 0.53 30.36 13.77
CA VAL A 158 1.44 30.46 12.61
C VAL A 158 0.59 30.69 11.37
N ALA A 159 0.79 31.80 10.67
CA ALA A 159 -0.05 32.17 9.52
C ALA A 159 0.77 32.74 8.36
N PRO A 160 0.33 32.54 7.10
CA PRO A 160 0.87 33.28 5.97
C PRO A 160 0.20 34.65 5.88
N ALA A 161 0.97 35.68 5.56
CA ALA A 161 0.49 37.02 5.25
C ALA A 161 0.98 37.42 3.85
N GLY A 162 0.08 37.92 3.01
CA GLY A 162 0.45 38.43 1.68
C GLY A 162 1.08 39.82 1.77
N THR A 163 2.27 39.99 1.21
CA THR A 163 2.98 41.27 1.08
C THR A 163 3.14 41.65 -0.40
N GLU A 164 3.75 42.80 -0.68
CA GLU A 164 4.08 43.21 -2.05
C GLU A 164 5.09 42.25 -2.72
N ASP A 165 5.96 41.62 -1.93
CA ASP A 165 7.04 40.74 -2.42
C ASP A 165 6.66 39.24 -2.39
N GLY A 166 5.45 38.90 -1.96
CA GLY A 166 4.96 37.52 -1.87
C GLY A 166 4.38 37.16 -0.51
N ALA A 167 4.17 35.88 -0.24
CA ALA A 167 3.69 35.44 1.07
C ALA A 167 4.86 35.31 2.05
N VAL A 168 4.68 35.84 3.27
CA VAL A 168 5.61 35.67 4.38
C VAL A 168 4.90 34.93 5.52
N TRP A 169 5.62 34.10 6.25
CA TRP A 169 5.08 33.37 7.40
C TRP A 169 5.42 34.09 8.70
N VAL A 170 4.44 34.19 9.59
CA VAL A 170 4.53 34.96 10.83
C VAL A 170 3.92 34.18 11.99
N VAL A 171 4.39 34.46 13.20
CA VAL A 171 3.87 33.93 14.46
C VAL A 171 3.12 35.04 15.21
N ILE A 172 1.84 34.83 15.46
CA ILE A 172 0.89 35.81 16.00
C ILE A 172 0.45 35.36 17.41
N PRO A 173 0.64 36.16 18.47
CA PRO A 173 0.07 35.88 19.78
C PRO A 173 -1.45 35.97 19.75
N THR A 174 -2.16 34.98 20.32
CA THR A 174 -3.63 34.99 20.33
C THR A 174 -4.22 36.06 21.24
N GLU A 175 -3.47 36.49 22.27
CA GLU A 175 -3.86 37.58 23.17
C GLU A 175 -3.92 38.96 22.48
N ASP A 176 -3.23 39.12 21.34
CA ASP A 176 -3.15 40.38 20.59
C ASP A 176 -4.17 40.47 19.44
N VAL A 177 -5.02 39.44 19.26
CA VAL A 177 -5.95 39.35 18.12
C VAL A 177 -7.34 38.93 18.56
N GLU A 178 -8.32 39.16 17.69
CA GLU A 178 -9.69 38.70 17.92
C GLU A 178 -9.79 37.21 17.60
N ILE A 179 -10.19 36.39 18.58
CA ILE A 179 -10.46 34.96 18.41
C ILE A 179 -11.92 34.68 18.73
N ASN A 180 -12.66 34.17 17.74
CA ASN A 180 -14.06 33.78 17.91
C ASN A 180 -14.25 32.31 17.53
N GLU A 181 -14.54 31.45 18.51
CA GLU A 181 -14.87 30.04 18.26
C GLU A 181 -16.11 29.93 17.35
N LEU A 182 -16.03 29.07 16.34
CA LEU A 182 -17.08 28.86 15.34
C LEU A 182 -17.84 27.56 15.62
N PRO A 183 -19.18 27.56 15.43
CA PRO A 183 -19.95 26.33 15.38
C PRO A 183 -19.37 25.38 14.33
N SER A 184 -18.87 24.24 14.80
CA SER A 184 -18.11 23.30 13.97
C SER A 184 -18.90 22.01 13.78
N VAL A 185 -18.94 21.50 12.54
CA VAL A 185 -19.59 20.21 12.26
C VAL A 185 -18.89 19.07 12.99
N ASP A 186 -17.57 19.14 13.01
CA ASP A 186 -16.75 18.36 13.91
C ASP A 186 -16.61 19.10 15.24
N SER A 187 -17.34 18.64 16.26
CA SER A 187 -17.26 19.19 17.61
C SER A 187 -16.02 18.70 18.39
N THR A 188 -15.29 17.72 17.85
CA THR A 188 -14.11 17.13 18.48
C THR A 188 -12.81 17.89 18.15
N ARG A 189 -12.82 18.70 17.08
CA ARG A 189 -11.80 19.70 16.76
C ARG A 189 -12.48 20.91 16.14
N ARG A 190 -12.64 21.95 16.93
CA ARG A 190 -13.39 23.15 16.52
C ARG A 190 -12.51 24.13 15.75
N LEU A 191 -13.17 24.94 14.94
CA LEU A 191 -12.58 26.03 14.16
C LEU A 191 -12.82 27.35 14.88
N ALA A 192 -11.91 28.30 14.75
CA ALA A 192 -12.11 29.68 15.20
C ALA A 192 -11.81 30.68 14.08
N PHE A 193 -12.54 31.78 14.07
CA PHE A 193 -12.22 32.98 13.28
C PHE A 193 -11.09 33.75 13.97
N VAL A 194 -10.20 34.33 13.18
CA VAL A 194 -9.06 35.13 13.65
C VAL A 194 -9.10 36.49 12.98
N GLY A 195 -9.33 37.56 13.74
CA GLY A 195 -9.34 38.94 13.27
C GLY A 195 -8.07 39.68 13.70
N VAL A 196 -7.35 40.26 12.73
CA VAL A 196 -6.10 40.98 12.98
C VAL A 196 -6.27 42.44 12.56
N ASN A 197 -6.09 43.37 13.50
CA ASN A 197 -6.26 44.79 13.27
C ASN A 197 -4.97 45.55 13.60
N ASP A 198 -4.16 45.82 12.57
CA ASP A 198 -2.91 46.59 12.64
C ASP A 198 -1.93 46.08 13.72
N LEU A 199 -1.69 44.76 13.71
CA LEU A 199 -0.74 44.12 14.62
C LEU A 199 0.68 44.25 14.09
N VAL A 200 1.61 44.75 14.90
CA VAL A 200 3.03 44.78 14.56
C VAL A 200 3.67 43.45 14.96
N VAL A 201 4.10 42.66 13.99
CA VAL A 201 4.86 41.42 14.23
C VAL A 201 6.35 41.73 14.12
N PRO A 202 7.12 41.57 15.21
CA PRO A 202 8.55 41.88 15.22
C PRO A 202 9.36 40.85 14.41
N ALA A 203 10.60 41.21 14.05
CA ALA A 203 11.47 40.38 13.21
C ALA A 203 11.77 38.98 13.79
N ASN A 204 11.83 38.82 15.12
CA ASN A 204 12.01 37.51 15.77
C ASN A 204 10.77 36.60 15.71
N ARG A 205 9.64 37.10 15.18
CA ARG A 205 8.40 36.34 14.97
C ARG A 205 8.05 36.16 13.49
N ARG A 206 8.95 36.56 12.59
CA ARG A 206 8.90 36.27 11.15
C ARG A 206 9.64 34.96 10.88
N LEU A 207 9.05 34.06 10.09
CA LEU A 207 9.64 32.78 9.73
C LEU A 207 10.28 32.88 8.35
N ASP A 208 11.62 32.97 8.32
CA ASP A 208 12.39 33.08 7.09
C ASP A 208 12.57 31.72 6.39
N GLY A 209 12.62 31.71 5.06
CA GLY A 209 12.88 30.50 4.26
C GLY A 209 11.77 29.44 4.28
N VAL A 210 10.59 29.78 4.81
CA VAL A 210 9.42 28.89 4.81
C VAL A 210 8.66 29.04 3.50
N GLU A 211 8.81 28.06 2.61
CA GLU A 211 8.12 28.04 1.33
C GLU A 211 6.66 27.57 1.48
N PRO A 212 5.67 28.21 0.83
CA PRO A 212 4.27 27.80 0.92
C PRO A 212 4.01 26.33 0.57
N PHE A 213 4.75 25.78 -0.40
CA PHE A 213 4.64 24.37 -0.77
C PHE A 213 5.21 23.43 0.31
N GLY A 214 6.32 23.81 0.94
CA GLY A 214 6.89 23.05 2.07
C GLY A 214 5.91 22.94 3.23
N VAL A 215 5.16 24.02 3.52
CA VAL A 215 4.10 23.97 4.53
C VAL A 215 2.97 23.01 4.12
N LEU A 216 2.51 23.08 2.87
CA LEU A 216 1.47 22.17 2.35
C LEU A 216 1.87 20.70 2.48
N GLU A 217 3.16 20.39 2.27
CA GLU A 217 3.72 19.05 2.39
C GLU A 217 3.73 18.53 3.83
N LEU A 218 4.11 19.38 4.79
CA LEU A 218 4.03 19.08 6.23
C LEU A 218 2.58 18.84 6.65
N VAL A 219 1.67 19.74 6.26
CA VAL A 219 0.24 19.60 6.59
C VAL A 219 -0.34 18.34 5.98
N GLY A 220 -0.08 18.09 4.70
CA GLY A 220 -0.55 16.90 3.98
C GLY A 220 -0.11 15.61 4.65
N THR A 221 1.14 15.54 5.09
CA THR A 221 1.73 14.36 5.74
C THR A 221 1.12 14.11 7.13
N LEU A 222 1.10 15.12 8.00
CA LEU A 222 0.66 14.95 9.39
C LEU A 222 -0.87 14.79 9.52
N MET A 223 -1.66 15.49 8.69
CA MET A 223 -3.10 15.24 8.62
C MET A 223 -3.42 13.85 8.06
N ALA A 224 -2.64 13.37 7.08
CA ALA A 224 -2.82 12.03 6.53
C ALA A 224 -2.52 10.95 7.57
N ALA A 225 -1.53 11.15 8.45
CA ALA A 225 -1.24 10.24 9.56
C ALA A 225 -2.43 10.09 10.52
N GLU A 226 -3.04 11.20 10.95
CA GLU A 226 -4.25 11.15 11.77
C GLU A 226 -5.42 10.48 11.03
N ALA A 227 -5.59 10.78 9.74
CA ALA A 227 -6.66 10.21 8.93
C ALA A 227 -6.54 8.68 8.81
N VAL A 228 -5.33 8.13 8.70
CA VAL A 228 -5.09 6.67 8.71
C VAL A 228 -5.55 6.03 10.01
N GLY A 229 -5.27 6.66 11.14
CA GLY A 229 -5.74 6.23 12.46
C GLY A 229 -7.25 6.14 12.56
N LEU A 230 -7.92 7.23 12.17
CA LEU A 230 -9.39 7.32 12.10
C LEU A 230 -9.97 6.23 11.18
N ALA A 231 -9.36 6.02 10.02
CA ALA A 231 -9.77 5.00 9.07
C ALA A 231 -9.62 3.58 9.63
N GLN A 232 -8.56 3.32 10.41
CA GLN A 232 -8.34 2.03 11.07
C GLN A 232 -9.39 1.77 12.15
N TRP A 233 -9.75 2.76 12.97
CA TRP A 233 -10.83 2.61 13.95
C TRP A 233 -12.15 2.21 13.27
N CYS A 234 -12.44 2.79 12.11
CA CYS A 234 -13.62 2.43 11.31
C CYS A 234 -13.60 0.96 10.86
N VAL A 235 -12.43 0.45 10.45
CA VAL A 235 -12.25 -0.97 10.08
C VAL A 235 -12.50 -1.88 11.27
N ASP A 236 -11.83 -1.61 12.40
CA ASP A 236 -11.90 -2.45 13.59
C ASP A 236 -13.31 -2.49 14.17
N THR A 237 -13.97 -1.33 14.24
CA THR A 237 -15.35 -1.19 14.73
C THR A 237 -16.33 -1.95 13.84
N ALA A 238 -16.23 -1.78 12.51
CA ALA A 238 -17.09 -2.48 11.57
C ALA A 238 -16.88 -4.00 11.62
N ALA A 239 -15.63 -4.45 11.66
CA ALA A 239 -15.28 -5.87 11.71
C ALA A 239 -15.71 -6.50 13.05
N ALA A 240 -15.49 -5.82 14.18
CA ALA A 240 -15.95 -6.26 15.50
C ALA A 240 -17.48 -6.44 15.52
N TYR A 241 -18.22 -5.42 15.09
CA TYR A 241 -19.68 -5.52 15.00
C TYR A 241 -20.14 -6.63 14.05
N ALA A 242 -19.45 -6.82 12.93
CA ALA A 242 -19.80 -7.85 11.96
C ALA A 242 -19.58 -9.28 12.48
N LYS A 243 -18.63 -9.48 13.42
CA LYS A 243 -18.44 -10.77 14.11
C LYS A 243 -19.59 -11.12 15.04
N ASP A 244 -20.13 -10.13 15.73
CA ASP A 244 -21.07 -10.35 16.83
C ASP A 244 -22.54 -10.19 16.42
N ARG A 245 -22.84 -9.28 15.49
CA ARG A 245 -24.21 -8.98 15.09
C ARG A 245 -24.80 -10.14 14.30
N VAL A 246 -25.87 -10.76 14.83
CA VAL A 246 -26.59 -11.86 14.17
C VAL A 246 -27.81 -11.37 13.42
N GLN A 247 -27.96 -11.76 12.16
CA GLN A 247 -29.19 -11.62 11.36
C GLN A 247 -29.40 -12.87 10.50
N PHE A 248 -30.66 -13.24 10.25
CA PHE A 248 -31.01 -14.49 9.55
C PHE A 248 -30.33 -15.74 10.13
N GLY A 249 -30.19 -15.80 11.46
CA GLY A 249 -29.64 -16.94 12.18
C GLY A 249 -28.10 -17.05 12.17
N ARG A 250 -27.37 -16.07 11.64
CA ARG A 250 -25.90 -16.09 11.61
C ARG A 250 -25.25 -14.71 11.76
N PRO A 251 -23.97 -14.63 12.19
CA PRO A 251 -23.22 -13.37 12.18
C PRO A 251 -23.23 -12.69 10.81
N ILE A 252 -23.40 -11.37 10.78
CA ILE A 252 -23.48 -10.64 9.51
C ILE A 252 -22.15 -10.70 8.73
N GLY A 253 -21.03 -10.87 9.43
CA GLY A 253 -19.71 -11.08 8.84
C GLY A 253 -19.57 -12.36 8.02
N GLN A 254 -20.53 -13.30 8.10
CA GLN A 254 -20.59 -14.43 7.17
C GLN A 254 -21.13 -14.03 5.80
N PHE A 255 -22.02 -13.02 5.69
CA PHE A 255 -22.51 -12.59 4.38
C PHE A 255 -21.37 -11.94 3.58
N GLN A 256 -21.06 -12.49 2.40
CA GLN A 256 -19.97 -11.98 1.56
C GLN A 256 -20.03 -10.48 1.31
N GLY A 257 -21.23 -9.89 1.11
CA GLY A 257 -21.36 -8.44 0.93
C GLY A 257 -20.82 -7.60 2.10
N ILE A 258 -21.01 -8.05 3.34
CA ILE A 258 -20.46 -7.37 4.52
C ILE A 258 -18.98 -7.67 4.70
N LYS A 259 -18.60 -8.95 4.52
CA LYS A 259 -17.20 -9.40 4.61
C LYS A 259 -16.30 -8.66 3.62
N HIS A 260 -16.73 -8.58 2.37
CA HIS A 260 -16.02 -7.90 1.28
C HIS A 260 -15.93 -6.40 1.53
N LYS A 261 -16.99 -5.77 2.03
CA LYS A 261 -16.95 -4.36 2.44
C LYS A 261 -15.89 -4.11 3.51
N CYS A 262 -15.83 -4.94 4.55
CA CYS A 262 -14.81 -4.81 5.60
C CYS A 262 -13.39 -5.05 5.04
N ALA A 263 -13.22 -6.03 4.14
CA ALA A 263 -11.95 -6.28 3.47
C ALA A 263 -11.50 -5.08 2.61
N ASP A 264 -12.41 -4.47 1.84
CA ASP A 264 -12.12 -3.28 1.04
C ASP A 264 -11.77 -2.08 1.92
N MET A 265 -12.45 -1.91 3.07
CA MET A 265 -12.10 -0.87 4.05
C MET A 265 -10.65 -1.03 4.53
N LEU A 266 -10.24 -2.25 4.91
CA LEU A 266 -8.86 -2.54 5.31
C LEU A 266 -7.86 -2.27 4.16
N CYS A 267 -8.19 -2.67 2.92
CA CYS A 267 -7.34 -2.38 1.77
C CYS A 267 -7.09 -0.88 1.56
N ARG A 268 -8.10 -0.02 1.78
CA ARG A 268 -7.93 1.45 1.73
C ARG A 268 -6.99 1.95 2.83
N VAL A 269 -7.10 1.43 4.05
CA VAL A 269 -6.22 1.82 5.17
C VAL A 269 -4.78 1.42 4.89
N GLU A 270 -4.53 0.19 4.46
CA GLU A 270 -3.16 -0.29 4.22
C GLU A 270 -2.47 0.47 3.08
N LEU A 271 -3.22 0.81 2.02
CA LEU A 271 -2.70 1.65 0.93
C LEU A 271 -2.37 3.07 1.41
N ALA A 272 -3.28 3.72 2.14
CA ALA A 272 -3.06 5.05 2.70
C ALA A 272 -1.90 5.08 3.69
N ARG A 273 -1.83 4.09 4.58
CA ARG A 273 -0.77 3.93 5.58
C ARG A 273 0.60 3.78 4.95
N ALA A 274 0.70 3.01 3.86
CA ALA A 274 1.94 2.86 3.12
C ALA A 274 2.41 4.18 2.49
N ALA A 275 1.50 5.00 1.97
CA ALA A 275 1.83 6.32 1.43
C ALA A 275 2.26 7.31 2.53
N VAL A 276 1.56 7.32 3.68
CA VAL A 276 1.94 8.19 4.81
C VAL A 276 3.32 7.82 5.36
N TRP A 277 3.60 6.52 5.49
CA TRP A 277 4.91 6.04 5.91
C TRP A 277 6.03 6.60 5.02
N ASP A 278 5.85 6.60 3.69
CA ASP A 278 6.87 7.15 2.79
C ASP A 278 6.96 8.68 2.86
N ALA A 279 5.82 9.36 2.97
CA ALA A 279 5.80 10.82 3.10
C ALA A 279 6.47 11.32 4.38
N ALA A 280 6.31 10.61 5.49
CA ALA A 280 6.87 11.00 6.78
C ALA A 280 8.40 10.80 6.89
N ARG A 281 9.00 10.02 5.99
CA ARG A 281 10.45 9.75 5.94
C ARG A 281 11.16 10.36 4.73
N ALA A 282 10.43 11.05 3.86
CA ALA A 282 11.00 11.59 2.63
C ALA A 282 11.80 12.88 2.91
N ASP A 283 12.93 12.99 2.22
CA ASP A 283 13.75 14.20 2.23
C ASP A 283 13.10 15.32 1.41
N ASP A 284 13.59 16.55 1.59
CA ASP A 284 13.00 17.78 1.02
C ASP A 284 12.77 17.73 -0.49
N HIS A 285 13.67 17.09 -1.24
CA HIS A 285 13.61 17.07 -2.71
C HIS A 285 12.47 16.21 -3.29
N GLU A 286 11.97 15.21 -2.56
CA GLU A 286 10.91 14.29 -3.03
C GLU A 286 9.58 14.48 -2.29
N ARG A 287 9.58 15.30 -1.23
CA ARG A 287 8.46 15.49 -0.28
C ARG A 287 7.19 15.97 -0.96
N ALA A 288 7.31 16.80 -2.01
CA ALA A 288 6.18 17.35 -2.76
C ALA A 288 5.26 16.27 -3.34
N LEU A 289 5.83 15.24 -3.97
CA LEU A 289 5.08 14.16 -4.63
C LEU A 289 4.45 13.25 -3.58
N VAL A 290 5.25 12.77 -2.64
CA VAL A 290 4.82 11.72 -1.70
C VAL A 290 3.81 12.24 -0.68
N SER A 291 3.93 13.49 -0.22
CA SER A 291 2.94 14.11 0.67
C SER A 291 1.60 14.33 -0.03
N ALA A 292 1.62 14.67 -1.32
CA ALA A 292 0.40 14.80 -2.12
C ALA A 292 -0.27 13.44 -2.34
N VAL A 293 0.51 12.37 -2.54
CA VAL A 293 -0.01 11.00 -2.59
C VAL A 293 -0.62 10.60 -1.24
N ALA A 294 0.09 10.83 -0.13
CA ALA A 294 -0.39 10.52 1.22
C ALA A 294 -1.69 11.24 1.56
N ALA A 295 -1.76 12.56 1.36
CA ALA A 295 -2.96 13.36 1.60
C ALA A 295 -4.13 12.92 0.72
N GLY A 296 -3.89 12.69 -0.58
CA GLY A 296 -4.93 12.27 -1.53
C GLY A 296 -5.54 10.91 -1.20
N LEU A 297 -4.75 9.95 -0.70
CA LEU A 297 -5.21 8.62 -0.35
C LEU A 297 -5.81 8.54 1.06
N ALA A 298 -5.14 9.11 2.07
CA ALA A 298 -5.53 8.96 3.47
C ALA A 298 -6.83 9.69 3.83
N LEU A 299 -7.02 10.92 3.33
CA LEU A 299 -8.24 11.69 3.60
C LEU A 299 -9.48 11.04 2.98
N ASP A 300 -9.37 10.54 1.75
CA ASP A 300 -10.46 9.79 1.11
C ASP A 300 -10.67 8.42 1.78
N ALA A 301 -9.61 7.72 2.21
CA ALA A 301 -9.73 6.47 2.96
C ALA A 301 -10.50 6.66 4.28
N ALA A 302 -10.15 7.68 5.06
CA ALA A 302 -10.85 8.04 6.29
C ALA A 302 -12.34 8.34 6.05
N PHE A 303 -12.64 9.15 5.03
CA PHE A 303 -14.01 9.56 4.71
C PHE A 303 -14.86 8.38 4.21
N GLU A 304 -14.35 7.57 3.29
CA GLU A 304 -15.09 6.42 2.75
C GLU A 304 -15.21 5.28 3.78
N ASN A 305 -14.19 5.03 4.60
CA ASN A 305 -14.29 4.04 5.66
C ASN A 305 -15.24 4.46 6.78
N ALA A 306 -15.32 5.74 7.12
CA ALA A 306 -16.31 6.21 8.08
C ALA A 306 -17.75 6.00 7.57
N LYS A 307 -18.01 6.24 6.28
CA LYS A 307 -19.29 5.94 5.64
C LYS A 307 -19.60 4.45 5.64
N ASP A 308 -18.64 3.62 5.23
CA ASP A 308 -18.80 2.17 5.20
C ASP A 308 -18.95 1.56 6.60
N CYS A 309 -18.30 2.12 7.62
CA CYS A 309 -18.47 1.73 9.02
C CYS A 309 -19.93 1.92 9.46
N ILE A 310 -20.51 3.10 9.22
CA ILE A 310 -21.93 3.35 9.48
C ILE A 310 -22.82 2.38 8.70
N GLN A 311 -22.48 2.07 7.45
CA GLN A 311 -23.23 1.13 6.63
C GLN A 311 -23.21 -0.30 7.20
N VAL A 312 -22.10 -0.76 7.79
CA VAL A 312 -21.97 -2.09 8.43
C VAL A 312 -22.69 -2.12 9.79
N LEU A 313 -22.56 -1.05 10.58
CA LEU A 313 -23.28 -0.89 11.85
C LEU A 313 -24.81 -0.85 11.62
N GLY A 314 -25.25 -0.30 10.50
CA GLY A 314 -26.65 -0.10 10.17
C GLY A 314 -27.25 1.02 11.03
N GLY A 315 -28.47 0.80 11.54
CA GLY A 315 -29.21 1.82 12.28
C GLY A 315 -28.42 2.43 13.45
N ILE A 316 -27.72 1.60 14.24
CA ILE A 316 -26.96 2.08 15.43
C ILE A 316 -25.84 3.05 15.04
N GLY A 317 -25.15 2.83 13.92
CA GLY A 317 -24.09 3.73 13.44
C GLY A 317 -24.60 5.09 12.96
N PHE A 318 -25.91 5.22 12.72
CA PHE A 318 -26.56 6.47 12.33
C PHE A 318 -27.12 7.25 13.53
N THR A 319 -26.93 6.77 14.75
CA THR A 319 -27.46 7.39 15.98
C THR A 319 -26.38 8.15 16.76
N TRP A 320 -26.79 8.91 17.78
CA TRP A 320 -25.86 9.63 18.69
C TRP A 320 -25.25 8.71 19.76
N GLU A 321 -25.88 7.56 19.97
CA GLU A 321 -25.50 6.56 20.97
C GLU A 321 -24.23 5.79 20.58
N HIS A 322 -23.79 5.88 19.32
CA HIS A 322 -22.57 5.26 18.82
C HIS A 322 -21.58 6.29 18.29
N ASP A 323 -20.30 6.06 18.53
CA ASP A 323 -19.23 7.00 18.18
C ASP A 323 -19.04 7.24 16.68
N ALA A 324 -19.63 6.43 15.80
CA ALA A 324 -19.32 6.42 14.37
C ALA A 324 -19.64 7.76 13.68
N HIS A 325 -20.63 8.49 14.20
CA HIS A 325 -20.94 9.83 13.72
C HIS A 325 -19.78 10.82 13.95
N MET A 326 -19.01 10.68 15.03
CA MET A 326 -17.87 11.56 15.33
C MET A 326 -16.76 11.36 14.29
N TYR A 327 -16.46 10.10 13.98
CA TYR A 327 -15.45 9.72 12.98
C TYR A 327 -15.84 10.24 11.59
N LEU A 328 -17.11 10.09 11.18
CA LEU A 328 -17.56 10.64 9.90
C LEU A 328 -17.46 12.17 9.86
N LYS A 329 -17.86 12.86 10.94
CA LYS A 329 -17.78 14.33 11.02
C LYS A 329 -16.33 14.82 10.99
N ARG A 330 -15.42 14.21 11.74
CA ARG A 330 -13.98 14.52 11.73
C ARG A 330 -13.39 14.28 10.34
N ALA A 331 -13.61 13.12 9.73
CA ALA A 331 -13.10 12.82 8.39
C ALA A 331 -13.63 13.80 7.33
N MET A 332 -14.92 14.15 7.41
CA MET A 332 -15.53 15.16 6.54
C MET A 332 -14.90 16.54 6.75
N ALA A 333 -14.70 16.97 7.99
CA ALA A 333 -14.09 18.26 8.30
C ALA A 333 -12.65 18.34 7.77
N MET A 334 -11.82 17.32 8.02
CA MET A 334 -10.45 17.24 7.50
C MET A 334 -10.41 17.36 5.98
N ARG A 335 -11.29 16.64 5.27
CA ARG A 335 -11.39 16.70 3.80
C ARG A 335 -11.82 18.08 3.28
N ASN A 336 -12.68 18.80 4.00
CA ASN A 336 -13.08 20.15 3.60
C ASN A 336 -11.97 21.18 3.85
N VAL A 337 -11.22 21.04 4.95
CA VAL A 337 -10.08 21.93 5.26
C VAL A 337 -8.95 21.74 4.25
N MET A 338 -8.63 20.50 3.88
CA MET A 338 -7.53 20.18 2.96
C MET A 338 -7.93 20.23 1.47
N GLY A 339 -9.23 20.35 1.18
CA GLY A 339 -9.79 20.26 -0.16
C GLY A 339 -10.03 18.81 -0.62
N PRO A 340 -10.80 18.62 -1.71
CA PRO A 340 -11.14 17.30 -2.21
C PRO A 340 -9.91 16.55 -2.71
N ALA A 341 -9.94 15.22 -2.68
CA ALA A 341 -8.83 14.39 -3.15
C ALA A 341 -8.45 14.64 -4.62
N SER A 342 -9.35 15.16 -5.45
CA SER A 342 -9.02 15.53 -6.83
C SER A 342 -7.97 16.62 -6.92
N ARG A 343 -7.94 17.57 -5.97
CA ARG A 343 -6.87 18.58 -5.87
C ARG A 343 -5.50 17.92 -5.70
N TRP A 344 -5.42 16.91 -4.83
CA TRP A 344 -4.20 16.18 -4.53
C TRP A 344 -3.77 15.29 -5.69
N ARG A 345 -4.72 14.57 -6.31
CA ARG A 345 -4.44 13.75 -7.49
C ARG A 345 -3.95 14.58 -8.67
N GLN A 346 -4.58 15.73 -8.93
CA GLN A 346 -4.09 16.67 -9.95
C GLN A 346 -2.64 17.11 -9.67
N ARG A 347 -2.32 17.48 -8.41
CA ARG A 347 -0.94 17.81 -8.01
C ARG A 347 0.02 16.65 -8.24
N VAL A 348 -0.35 15.44 -7.84
CA VAL A 348 0.46 14.22 -8.07
C VAL A 348 0.74 14.04 -9.56
N CYS A 349 -0.28 14.19 -10.42
CA CYS A 349 -0.11 14.07 -11.86
C CYS A 349 0.82 15.16 -12.42
N SER A 350 0.63 16.42 -12.01
CA SER A 350 1.47 17.53 -12.45
C SER A 350 2.94 17.34 -12.07
N LEU A 351 3.21 16.89 -10.84
CA LEU A 351 4.58 16.59 -10.38
C LEU A 351 5.18 15.43 -11.19
N ALA A 352 4.43 14.34 -11.39
CA ALA A 352 4.89 13.20 -12.17
C ALA A 352 5.16 13.56 -13.65
N LEU A 353 4.32 14.39 -14.27
CA LEU A 353 4.54 14.93 -15.61
C LEU A 353 5.76 15.86 -15.66
N GLY A 354 6.05 16.57 -14.57
CA GLY A 354 7.26 17.38 -14.37
C GLY A 354 8.55 16.57 -14.19
N GLY A 355 8.47 15.24 -14.13
CA GLY A 355 9.63 14.35 -13.99
C GLY A 355 9.94 13.94 -12.55
N GLU A 356 9.16 14.38 -11.56
CA GLU A 356 9.33 13.98 -10.17
C GLU A 356 9.12 12.47 -10.03
N ARG A 357 10.08 11.78 -9.39
CA ARG A 357 10.03 10.34 -9.13
C ARG A 357 10.56 10.07 -7.73
N ARG A 358 9.88 9.18 -7.01
CA ARG A 358 10.31 8.73 -5.69
C ARG A 358 10.99 7.36 -5.79
N ARG A 359 12.28 7.30 -5.44
CA ARG A 359 13.01 6.03 -5.32
C ARG A 359 12.94 5.51 -3.87
N LEU A 360 12.55 4.25 -3.72
CA LEU A 360 12.58 3.55 -2.43
C LEU A 360 13.90 2.78 -2.35
N THR A 361 14.77 3.14 -1.42
CA THR A 361 16.06 2.47 -1.16
C THR A 361 16.08 1.95 0.27
N VAL A 362 16.62 0.75 0.47
CA VAL A 362 16.92 0.21 1.80
C VAL A 362 18.39 0.51 2.10
N ASP A 363 18.69 1.02 3.29
CA ASP A 363 20.07 0.98 3.80
C ASP A 363 20.35 -0.45 4.27
N LEU A 364 21.26 -1.12 3.59
CA LEU A 364 21.61 -2.53 3.83
C LEU A 364 22.93 -2.67 4.59
N GLY A 365 23.53 -1.55 5.02
CA GLY A 365 24.78 -1.50 5.76
C GLY A 365 25.98 -2.10 5.01
N GLU A 366 27.07 -2.35 5.76
CA GLU A 366 28.33 -2.89 5.22
C GLU A 366 28.15 -4.23 4.51
N ARG A 367 27.28 -5.10 5.03
CA ARG A 367 26.97 -6.39 4.40
C ARG A 367 26.33 -6.19 3.03
N GLY A 368 25.38 -5.26 2.91
CA GLY A 368 24.76 -4.93 1.63
C GLY A 368 25.77 -4.44 0.61
N GLU A 369 26.71 -3.58 1.01
CA GLU A 369 27.76 -3.07 0.12
C GLU A 369 28.76 -4.15 -0.32
N GLN A 370 29.12 -5.10 0.56
CA GLN A 370 29.91 -6.25 0.17
C GLN A 370 29.19 -7.10 -0.88
N THR A 371 27.92 -7.46 -0.62
CA THR A 371 27.11 -8.20 -1.59
C THR A 371 26.96 -7.42 -2.90
N ARG A 372 26.84 -6.09 -2.83
CA ARG A 372 26.73 -5.23 -4.01
C ARG A 372 27.97 -5.35 -4.87
N ALA A 373 29.17 -5.25 -4.28
CA ALA A 373 30.42 -5.43 -5.00
C ALA A 373 30.53 -6.82 -5.67
N GLU A 374 30.08 -7.88 -4.99
CA GLU A 374 30.04 -9.24 -5.56
C GLU A 374 29.08 -9.35 -6.75
N VAL A 375 27.88 -8.76 -6.66
CA VAL A 375 26.89 -8.76 -7.75
C VAL A 375 27.37 -7.88 -8.92
N CYS A 376 27.92 -6.70 -8.67
CA CYS A 376 28.49 -5.85 -9.72
C CYS A 376 29.60 -6.58 -10.49
N ALA A 377 30.54 -7.21 -9.78
CA ALA A 377 31.62 -7.99 -10.40
C ALA A 377 31.08 -9.16 -11.25
N PHE A 378 30.03 -9.83 -10.77
CA PHE A 378 29.34 -10.85 -11.56
C PHE A 378 28.70 -10.28 -12.83
N LEU A 379 28.00 -9.14 -12.73
CA LEU A 379 27.35 -8.51 -13.88
C LEU A 379 28.39 -8.01 -14.91
N GLU A 380 29.53 -7.49 -14.46
CA GLU A 380 30.64 -7.09 -15.33
C GLU A 380 31.23 -8.28 -16.11
N ASP A 381 31.35 -9.45 -15.48
CA ASP A 381 31.79 -10.71 -16.12
C ASP A 381 30.73 -11.29 -17.07
N MET A 382 29.46 -11.18 -16.71
CA MET A 382 28.34 -11.82 -17.42
C MET A 382 27.83 -11.00 -18.62
N THR A 383 27.73 -9.67 -18.50
CA THR A 383 27.13 -8.81 -19.53
C THR A 383 27.81 -8.83 -20.91
N PRO A 384 29.13 -9.08 -21.06
CA PRO A 384 29.76 -9.20 -22.37
C PRO A 384 29.45 -10.51 -23.12
N LEU A 385 28.85 -11.52 -22.46
CA LEU A 385 28.55 -12.81 -23.07
C LEU A 385 27.35 -12.71 -24.04
N GLU A 386 27.20 -13.71 -24.93
CA GLU A 386 26.00 -13.85 -25.76
C GLU A 386 24.78 -14.25 -24.91
N ALA A 387 23.56 -13.89 -25.34
CA ALA A 387 22.34 -14.04 -24.53
C ALA A 387 22.11 -15.47 -23.97
N THR A 388 22.45 -16.51 -24.74
CA THR A 388 22.34 -17.91 -24.29
C THR A 388 23.34 -18.22 -23.17
N ASP A 389 24.58 -17.73 -23.28
CA ASP A 389 25.63 -17.94 -22.28
C ASP A 389 25.38 -17.07 -21.04
N GLN A 390 24.82 -15.86 -21.20
CA GLN A 390 24.32 -15.05 -20.10
C GLN A 390 23.28 -15.81 -19.28
N ARG A 391 22.27 -16.41 -19.93
CA ARG A 391 21.23 -17.17 -19.24
C ARG A 391 21.82 -18.33 -18.43
N LYS A 392 22.69 -19.13 -19.03
CA LYS A 392 23.38 -20.24 -18.34
C LYS A 392 24.19 -19.74 -17.16
N ARG A 393 24.97 -18.67 -17.35
CA ARG A 393 25.80 -18.05 -16.32
C ARG A 393 24.98 -17.53 -15.13
N VAL A 394 23.85 -16.88 -15.39
CA VAL A 394 22.89 -16.37 -14.38
C VAL A 394 22.21 -17.53 -13.64
N ALA A 395 21.81 -18.58 -14.35
CA ALA A 395 21.22 -19.78 -13.78
C ALA A 395 22.21 -20.54 -12.87
N ASP A 396 23.41 -20.86 -13.37
CA ASP A 396 24.42 -21.66 -12.67
C ASP A 396 25.00 -20.94 -11.45
N ALA A 397 25.00 -19.60 -11.47
CA ALA A 397 25.38 -18.79 -10.31
C ALA A 397 24.24 -18.59 -9.30
N GLY A 398 23.06 -19.14 -9.57
CA GLY A 398 21.86 -19.04 -8.73
C GLY A 398 21.14 -17.70 -8.77
N TYR A 399 21.56 -16.75 -9.62
CA TYR A 399 20.95 -15.41 -9.69
C TYR A 399 19.57 -15.38 -10.36
N LEU A 400 19.19 -16.45 -11.08
CA LEU A 400 17.87 -16.55 -11.71
C LEU A 400 16.76 -16.72 -10.65
N MET A 401 16.95 -17.62 -9.69
CA MET A 401 16.05 -17.85 -8.56
C MET A 401 16.83 -17.73 -7.23
N PRO A 402 17.23 -16.51 -6.82
CA PRO A 402 18.18 -16.33 -5.72
C PRO A 402 17.65 -16.88 -4.39
N ALA A 403 16.34 -16.78 -4.16
CA ALA A 403 15.66 -17.30 -2.96
C ALA A 403 15.62 -18.84 -2.87
N TRP A 404 15.84 -19.57 -3.97
CA TRP A 404 15.85 -21.03 -3.93
C TRP A 404 17.07 -21.54 -3.16
N PRO A 405 16.96 -22.69 -2.45
CA PRO A 405 18.08 -23.26 -1.74
C PRO A 405 19.19 -23.70 -2.71
N LYS A 406 20.42 -23.75 -2.20
CA LYS A 406 21.55 -24.35 -2.94
C LYS A 406 21.26 -25.85 -3.21
N PRO A 407 21.71 -26.41 -4.34
CA PRO A 407 22.50 -25.77 -5.40
C PRO A 407 21.66 -25.03 -6.47
N TRP A 408 20.34 -24.99 -6.34
CA TRP A 408 19.43 -24.50 -7.40
C TRP A 408 19.22 -22.99 -7.39
N GLY A 409 19.53 -22.35 -6.27
CA GLY A 409 19.62 -20.91 -6.12
C GLY A 409 20.79 -20.56 -5.22
N ARG A 410 20.69 -19.43 -4.52
CA ARG A 410 21.75 -18.92 -3.65
C ARG A 410 21.44 -19.13 -2.17
N GLU A 411 20.23 -19.57 -1.85
CA GLU A 411 19.67 -19.46 -0.50
C GLU A 411 19.74 -18.00 -0.01
N ALA A 412 19.51 -17.06 -0.94
CA ALA A 412 19.67 -15.64 -0.68
C ALA A 412 18.64 -15.20 0.35
N ASP A 413 19.10 -14.59 1.43
CA ASP A 413 18.21 -13.91 2.36
C ASP A 413 17.64 -12.62 1.74
N ALA A 414 16.76 -11.94 2.46
CA ALA A 414 16.11 -10.75 1.94
C ALA A 414 17.10 -9.63 1.59
N VAL A 415 18.23 -9.49 2.30
CA VAL A 415 19.26 -8.48 1.98
C VAL A 415 19.89 -8.81 0.64
N GLU A 416 20.37 -10.04 0.46
CA GLU A 416 21.02 -10.45 -0.78
C GLU A 416 20.06 -10.36 -1.97
N GLN A 417 18.79 -10.74 -1.81
CA GLN A 417 17.78 -10.60 -2.88
C GLN A 417 17.55 -9.15 -3.31
N ILE A 418 17.49 -8.20 -2.37
CA ILE A 418 17.31 -6.77 -2.68
C ILE A 418 18.53 -6.24 -3.45
N VAL A 419 19.74 -6.56 -3.00
CA VAL A 419 20.97 -6.14 -3.70
C VAL A 419 21.00 -6.70 -5.12
N ILE A 420 20.68 -7.99 -5.29
CA ILE A 420 20.61 -8.62 -6.60
C ILE A 420 19.61 -7.88 -7.50
N ASP A 421 18.40 -7.61 -7.00
CA ASP A 421 17.36 -6.93 -7.78
C ASP A 421 17.76 -5.50 -8.17
N ASP A 422 18.40 -4.77 -7.26
CA ASP A 422 18.86 -3.40 -7.49
C ASP A 422 19.99 -3.33 -8.51
N GLU A 423 20.99 -4.22 -8.41
CA GLU A 423 22.14 -4.21 -9.31
C GLU A 423 21.80 -4.70 -10.71
N PHE A 424 20.98 -5.75 -10.85
CA PHE A 424 20.47 -6.18 -12.16
C PHE A 424 19.68 -5.04 -12.82
N ARG A 425 18.88 -4.30 -12.04
CA ARG A 425 18.14 -3.12 -12.54
C ARG A 425 19.07 -1.99 -12.95
N ALA A 426 20.07 -1.67 -12.14
CA ALA A 426 21.06 -0.63 -12.43
C ALA A 426 21.84 -0.94 -13.71
N ALA A 427 22.21 -2.20 -13.90
CA ALA A 427 22.86 -2.69 -15.12
C ALA A 427 21.92 -2.81 -16.33
N LYS A 428 20.61 -2.56 -16.16
CA LYS A 428 19.56 -2.76 -17.18
C LYS A 428 19.52 -4.19 -17.72
N VAL A 429 19.86 -5.16 -16.88
CA VAL A 429 19.82 -6.58 -17.20
C VAL A 429 18.51 -7.16 -16.69
N GLN A 430 17.68 -7.65 -17.61
CA GLN A 430 16.49 -8.40 -17.24
C GLN A 430 16.85 -9.86 -16.96
N ARG A 431 16.58 -10.34 -15.74
CA ARG A 431 16.72 -11.77 -15.44
C ARG A 431 15.73 -12.58 -16.28
N PRO A 432 16.17 -13.71 -16.89
CA PRO A 432 15.28 -14.58 -17.64
C PRO A 432 14.13 -15.10 -16.76
N SER A 433 12.93 -15.14 -17.32
CA SER A 433 11.78 -15.76 -16.67
C SER A 433 11.70 -17.25 -17.00
N ILE A 434 11.35 -18.06 -15.99
CA ILE A 434 10.99 -19.47 -16.14
C ILE A 434 9.47 -19.68 -16.06
N MET A 435 8.69 -18.59 -15.97
CA MET A 435 7.22 -18.58 -15.88
C MET A 435 6.72 -19.67 -14.94
N VAL A 436 5.89 -20.60 -15.42
CA VAL A 436 5.29 -21.68 -14.65
C VAL A 436 6.34 -22.53 -13.92
N GLY A 437 7.54 -22.69 -14.47
CA GLY A 437 8.64 -23.38 -13.80
C GLY A 437 9.00 -22.78 -12.43
N GLY A 438 8.81 -21.47 -12.27
CA GLY A 438 9.07 -20.75 -11.02
C GLY A 438 8.17 -21.16 -9.86
N TRP A 439 7.00 -21.73 -10.13
CA TRP A 439 6.10 -22.27 -9.10
C TRP A 439 5.84 -23.78 -9.23
N ALA A 440 6.15 -24.40 -10.36
CA ALA A 440 6.09 -25.85 -10.56
C ALA A 440 7.26 -26.61 -9.92
N LEU A 441 8.45 -26.02 -9.86
CA LEU A 441 9.66 -26.67 -9.32
C LEU A 441 9.84 -26.61 -7.78
N PRO A 442 9.35 -25.61 -7.03
CA PRO A 442 9.47 -25.61 -5.56
C PRO A 442 8.96 -26.88 -4.86
N PRO A 443 7.84 -27.53 -5.28
CA PRO A 443 7.48 -28.85 -4.76
C PRO A 443 8.52 -29.94 -5.03
N VAL A 444 9.21 -29.92 -6.17
CA VAL A 444 10.29 -30.87 -6.50
C VAL A 444 11.49 -30.64 -5.60
N ILE A 445 11.85 -29.37 -5.37
CA ILE A 445 12.95 -28.99 -4.47
C ILE A 445 12.67 -29.49 -3.05
N MET A 446 11.44 -29.35 -2.56
CA MET A 446 11.10 -29.69 -1.17
C MET A 446 10.75 -31.16 -0.95
N TYR A 447 10.13 -31.82 -1.92
CA TYR A 447 9.50 -33.14 -1.74
C TYR A 447 9.93 -34.16 -2.80
N GLY A 448 10.62 -33.74 -3.84
CA GLY A 448 11.10 -34.63 -4.91
C GLY A 448 12.41 -35.33 -4.56
N THR A 449 12.70 -36.41 -5.28
CA THR A 449 13.98 -37.12 -5.16
C THR A 449 15.13 -36.34 -5.82
N GLN A 450 16.37 -36.73 -5.54
CA GLN A 450 17.53 -36.11 -6.19
C GLN A 450 17.49 -36.28 -7.72
N GLU A 451 17.07 -37.45 -8.21
CA GLU A 451 16.93 -37.73 -9.63
C GLU A 451 15.88 -36.82 -10.28
N GLN A 452 14.75 -36.58 -9.60
CA GLN A 452 13.73 -35.64 -10.07
C GLN A 452 14.25 -34.20 -10.14
N GLN A 453 15.02 -33.78 -9.13
CA GLN A 453 15.63 -32.45 -9.10
C GLN A 453 16.61 -32.26 -10.26
N GLU A 454 17.52 -33.21 -10.48
CA GLU A 454 18.51 -33.18 -11.57
C GLU A 454 17.85 -33.25 -12.96
N ARG A 455 16.75 -34.00 -13.09
CA ARG A 455 16.00 -34.14 -14.34
C ARG A 455 15.32 -32.85 -14.79
N TRP A 456 14.76 -32.07 -13.86
CA TRP A 456 13.87 -30.96 -14.19
C TRP A 456 14.43 -29.58 -13.90
N ILE A 457 15.27 -29.41 -12.87
CA ILE A 457 15.65 -28.06 -12.42
C ILE A 457 16.68 -27.41 -13.35
N PRO A 458 17.88 -27.99 -13.61
CA PRO A 458 18.89 -27.33 -14.45
C PRO A 458 18.39 -27.01 -15.87
N PRO A 459 17.76 -27.96 -16.62
CA PRO A 459 17.26 -27.66 -17.96
C PRO A 459 16.19 -26.55 -17.96
N THR A 460 15.36 -26.47 -16.91
CA THR A 460 14.38 -25.36 -16.79
C THR A 460 15.08 -24.02 -16.58
N LEU A 461 16.06 -23.94 -15.67
CA LEU A 461 16.82 -22.72 -15.42
C LEU A 461 17.55 -22.26 -16.70
N HIS A 462 18.09 -23.19 -17.48
CA HIS A 462 18.74 -22.93 -18.76
C HIS A 462 17.76 -22.59 -19.90
N GLY A 463 16.45 -22.76 -19.69
CA GLY A 463 15.41 -22.43 -20.67
C GLY A 463 15.14 -23.52 -21.70
N GLU A 464 15.60 -24.73 -21.43
CA GLU A 464 15.42 -25.92 -22.28
C GLU A 464 14.08 -26.61 -22.02
N ILE A 465 13.50 -26.42 -20.82
CA ILE A 465 12.18 -26.93 -20.44
C ILE A 465 11.21 -25.77 -20.20
N THR A 466 10.05 -25.87 -20.84
CA THR A 466 8.88 -25.03 -20.61
C THR A 466 7.78 -25.80 -19.86
N TRP A 467 7.00 -25.08 -19.06
CA TRP A 467 6.06 -25.67 -18.11
C TRP A 467 4.63 -25.20 -18.33
N CYS A 468 3.66 -26.06 -17.98
CA CYS A 468 2.27 -25.69 -17.79
C CYS A 468 1.72 -26.22 -16.45
N GLN A 469 0.58 -25.68 -15.99
CA GLN A 469 -0.04 -26.04 -14.72
C GLN A 469 -1.42 -26.67 -14.94
N LEU A 470 -1.57 -27.91 -14.49
CA LEU A 470 -2.72 -28.78 -14.74
C LEU A 470 -3.54 -28.95 -13.45
N PHE A 471 -3.98 -27.83 -12.87
CA PHE A 471 -4.71 -27.83 -11.59
C PHE A 471 -6.22 -27.78 -11.84
N SER A 472 -6.68 -26.68 -12.45
CA SER A 472 -8.10 -26.37 -12.64
C SER A 472 -8.81 -27.37 -13.56
N GLU A 473 -10.05 -27.67 -13.20
CA GLU A 473 -10.98 -28.53 -13.94
C GLU A 473 -12.28 -27.76 -14.22
N PRO A 474 -13.09 -28.18 -15.20
CA PRO A 474 -14.40 -27.55 -15.46
C PRO A 474 -15.28 -27.48 -14.20
N GLY A 475 -15.20 -28.49 -13.33
CA GLY A 475 -15.94 -28.55 -12.06
C GLY A 475 -15.17 -28.09 -10.82
N ALA A 476 -13.88 -27.77 -10.92
CA ALA A 476 -13.03 -27.45 -9.77
C ALA A 476 -11.96 -26.40 -10.11
N GLY A 477 -12.24 -25.14 -9.78
CA GLY A 477 -11.30 -24.02 -9.92
C GLY A 477 -10.99 -23.38 -8.57
N SER A 478 -11.90 -22.53 -8.06
CA SER A 478 -11.75 -21.92 -6.72
C SER A 478 -11.82 -22.97 -5.59
N ASP A 479 -12.70 -23.97 -5.74
CA ASP A 479 -12.73 -25.16 -4.87
C ASP A 479 -11.82 -26.26 -5.46
N LEU A 480 -10.53 -25.96 -5.59
CA LEU A 480 -9.53 -26.85 -6.20
C LEU A 480 -9.49 -28.23 -5.53
N ALA A 481 -9.79 -28.29 -4.23
CA ALA A 481 -9.82 -29.54 -3.46
C ALA A 481 -10.88 -30.53 -3.96
N SER A 482 -11.90 -30.06 -4.68
CA SER A 482 -12.95 -30.90 -5.28
C SER A 482 -12.59 -31.47 -6.65
N LEU A 483 -11.32 -31.38 -7.07
CA LEU A 483 -10.84 -31.96 -8.32
C LEU A 483 -11.18 -33.46 -8.43
N THR A 484 -11.41 -33.89 -9.67
CA THR A 484 -11.97 -35.19 -10.07
C THR A 484 -11.13 -35.96 -11.08
N THR A 485 -10.16 -35.33 -11.75
CA THR A 485 -9.16 -36.06 -12.56
C THR A 485 -8.56 -37.17 -11.69
N LYS A 486 -8.66 -38.42 -12.15
CA LYS A 486 -8.30 -39.60 -11.37
C LYS A 486 -6.95 -40.13 -11.82
N ALA A 487 -6.12 -40.55 -10.88
CA ALA A 487 -4.93 -41.35 -11.13
C ALA A 487 -5.10 -42.72 -10.48
N THR A 488 -5.15 -43.78 -11.28
CA THR A 488 -5.31 -45.17 -10.80
C THR A 488 -3.97 -45.89 -10.87
N ARG A 489 -3.55 -46.48 -9.75
CA ARG A 489 -2.30 -47.23 -9.66
C ARG A 489 -2.31 -48.47 -10.56
N VAL A 490 -1.25 -48.65 -11.33
CA VAL A 490 -0.97 -49.82 -12.19
C VAL A 490 0.48 -50.27 -11.99
N GLU A 491 0.91 -51.32 -12.69
CA GLU A 491 2.31 -51.75 -12.66
C GLU A 491 3.22 -50.66 -13.24
N GLY A 492 4.21 -50.23 -12.46
CA GLY A 492 5.22 -49.25 -12.87
C GLY A 492 4.76 -47.77 -12.89
N GLY A 493 3.51 -47.48 -12.52
CA GLY A 493 3.00 -46.11 -12.53
C GLY A 493 1.50 -45.99 -12.35
N TRP A 494 0.90 -45.07 -13.12
CA TRP A 494 -0.45 -44.56 -12.94
C TRP A 494 -1.14 -44.38 -14.28
N LEU A 495 -2.40 -44.78 -14.38
CA LEU A 495 -3.27 -44.35 -15.48
C LEU A 495 -4.09 -43.14 -15.02
N VAL A 496 -3.90 -42.02 -15.71
CA VAL A 496 -4.63 -40.78 -15.45
C VAL A 496 -5.78 -40.63 -16.43
N ASN A 497 -6.97 -40.36 -15.89
CA ASN A 497 -8.17 -40.11 -16.69
C ASN A 497 -8.92 -38.88 -16.16
N GLY A 498 -9.27 -37.95 -17.05
CA GLY A 498 -10.03 -36.74 -16.70
C GLY A 498 -9.71 -35.55 -17.61
N GLN A 499 -10.11 -34.36 -17.16
CA GLN A 499 -9.99 -33.13 -17.94
C GLN A 499 -9.48 -31.98 -17.08
N LYS A 500 -8.48 -31.27 -17.59
CA LYS A 500 -8.02 -29.97 -17.08
C LYS A 500 -8.42 -28.87 -18.06
N VAL A 501 -8.57 -27.65 -17.54
CA VAL A 501 -8.96 -26.48 -18.32
C VAL A 501 -8.31 -25.22 -17.76
N TRP A 502 -8.19 -24.19 -18.60
CA TRP A 502 -7.48 -22.94 -18.32
C TRP A 502 -5.96 -23.13 -18.20
N THR A 503 -5.43 -24.23 -18.74
CA THR A 503 -3.98 -24.52 -18.68
C THR A 503 -3.23 -23.62 -19.65
N SER A 504 -2.57 -22.60 -19.12
CA SER A 504 -1.74 -21.70 -19.90
C SER A 504 -0.59 -22.44 -20.58
N MET A 505 -0.36 -22.14 -21.86
CA MET A 505 0.78 -22.61 -22.65
C MET A 505 0.89 -24.13 -22.85
N ALA A 506 -0.16 -24.92 -22.55
CA ALA A 506 -0.08 -26.39 -22.57
C ALA A 506 0.46 -26.96 -23.89
N HIS A 507 0.02 -26.43 -25.02
CA HIS A 507 0.40 -26.89 -26.36
C HIS A 507 1.85 -26.53 -26.75
N TYR A 508 2.52 -25.67 -25.98
CA TYR A 508 3.94 -25.37 -26.14
C TYR A 508 4.81 -26.02 -25.06
N ALA A 509 4.22 -26.39 -23.93
CA ALA A 509 4.93 -26.89 -22.77
C ALA A 509 5.61 -28.24 -23.04
N ASP A 510 6.77 -28.44 -22.44
CA ASP A 510 7.46 -29.74 -22.40
C ASP A 510 6.91 -30.59 -21.24
N TRP A 511 6.69 -29.95 -20.09
CA TRP A 511 6.23 -30.61 -18.86
C TRP A 511 5.03 -29.91 -18.22
N GLY A 512 4.23 -30.67 -17.49
CA GLY A 512 3.08 -30.16 -16.74
C GLY A 512 3.08 -30.63 -15.29
N ILE A 513 2.83 -29.72 -14.34
CA ILE A 513 2.55 -30.09 -12.94
C ILE A 513 1.06 -30.38 -12.76
N LEU A 514 0.72 -31.64 -12.45
CA LEU A 514 -0.63 -32.18 -12.41
C LEU A 514 -1.05 -32.54 -10.99
N LEU A 515 -2.28 -32.15 -10.62
CA LEU A 515 -2.97 -32.72 -9.46
C LEU A 515 -4.06 -33.68 -9.90
N ALA A 516 -4.06 -34.88 -9.31
CA ALA A 516 -5.06 -35.90 -9.56
C ALA A 516 -5.50 -36.61 -8.27
N ARG A 517 -6.77 -37.01 -8.23
CA ARG A 517 -7.40 -37.82 -7.20
C ARG A 517 -6.83 -39.24 -7.24
N THR A 518 -6.13 -39.63 -6.18
CA THR A 518 -5.60 -40.99 -5.99
C THR A 518 -6.39 -41.78 -4.94
N ASN A 519 -7.11 -41.09 -4.04
CA ASN A 519 -8.06 -41.73 -3.13
C ASN A 519 -9.41 -40.98 -3.11
N PRO A 520 -10.48 -41.54 -3.72
CA PRO A 520 -11.80 -40.91 -3.75
C PRO A 520 -12.58 -41.01 -2.43
N GLU A 521 -12.20 -41.92 -1.53
CA GLU A 521 -12.89 -42.14 -0.25
C GLU A 521 -12.30 -41.29 0.89
N ALA A 522 -11.11 -40.71 0.69
CA ALA A 522 -10.49 -39.81 1.65
C ALA A 522 -11.18 -38.43 1.67
N ALA A 523 -10.94 -37.66 2.74
CA ALA A 523 -11.32 -36.25 2.76
C ALA A 523 -10.68 -35.51 1.57
N LYS A 524 -11.35 -34.46 1.07
CA LYS A 524 -11.00 -33.79 -0.20
C LYS A 524 -9.50 -33.47 -0.34
N HIS A 525 -8.84 -32.99 0.72
CA HIS A 525 -7.42 -32.65 0.69
C HIS A 525 -6.48 -33.87 0.77
N ASP A 526 -6.92 -34.94 1.45
CA ASP A 526 -6.08 -36.07 1.83
C ASP A 526 -6.10 -37.21 0.80
N GLY A 527 -6.67 -36.97 -0.38
CA GLY A 527 -6.80 -37.97 -1.45
C GLY A 527 -6.22 -37.53 -2.79
N ILE A 528 -5.38 -36.48 -2.80
CA ILE A 528 -4.81 -35.88 -4.01
C ILE A 528 -3.33 -36.23 -4.08
N SER A 529 -2.79 -36.57 -5.25
CA SER A 529 -1.35 -36.70 -5.50
C SER A 529 -0.88 -35.67 -6.54
N CYS A 530 0.43 -35.35 -6.52
CA CYS A 530 1.06 -34.42 -7.47
C CYS A 530 1.99 -35.19 -8.42
N PHE A 531 1.86 -34.95 -9.73
CA PHE A 531 2.62 -35.62 -10.77
C PHE A 531 3.28 -34.63 -11.73
N MET A 532 4.40 -35.02 -12.34
CA MET A 532 4.95 -34.37 -13.53
C MET A 532 4.57 -35.15 -14.79
N VAL A 533 4.04 -34.45 -15.78
CA VAL A 533 3.56 -35.04 -17.03
C VAL A 533 4.43 -34.58 -18.18
N ASP A 534 4.94 -35.50 -19.00
CA ASP A 534 5.55 -35.16 -20.29
C ASP A 534 4.43 -34.80 -21.27
N MET A 535 4.31 -33.52 -21.60
CA MET A 535 3.19 -33.00 -22.41
C MET A 535 3.32 -33.34 -23.89
N LYS A 536 4.51 -33.80 -24.33
CA LYS A 536 4.81 -34.06 -25.73
C LYS A 536 4.75 -35.54 -26.08
N ASN A 537 5.16 -36.41 -25.15
CA ASN A 537 5.38 -37.83 -25.44
C ASN A 537 4.43 -38.76 -24.67
N THR A 538 3.64 -38.26 -23.72
CA THR A 538 2.67 -39.11 -23.01
C THR A 538 1.48 -39.43 -23.91
N GLU A 539 1.31 -40.69 -24.29
CA GLU A 539 0.14 -41.16 -25.01
C GLU A 539 -1.13 -40.98 -24.16
N GLY A 540 -2.25 -40.64 -24.79
CA GLY A 540 -3.51 -40.35 -24.08
C GLY A 540 -3.65 -38.90 -23.58
N VAL A 541 -2.68 -38.01 -23.85
CA VAL A 541 -2.79 -36.56 -23.60
C VAL A 541 -3.26 -35.84 -24.87
N ASP A 542 -4.46 -35.27 -24.85
CA ASP A 542 -5.02 -34.46 -25.94
C ASP A 542 -5.16 -32.99 -25.49
N ILE A 543 -4.51 -32.07 -26.21
CA ILE A 543 -4.45 -30.64 -25.88
C ILE A 543 -5.25 -29.86 -26.91
N ARG A 544 -6.23 -29.08 -26.44
CA ARG A 544 -7.11 -28.26 -27.28
C ARG A 544 -6.98 -26.78 -26.90
N PRO A 545 -6.35 -25.95 -27.76
CA PRO A 545 -6.25 -24.52 -27.51
C PRO A 545 -7.63 -23.85 -27.45
N LEU A 546 -7.80 -22.98 -26.47
CA LEU A 546 -8.96 -22.13 -26.28
C LEU A 546 -8.60 -20.72 -26.70
N ARG A 547 -9.31 -20.21 -27.71
CA ARG A 547 -9.10 -18.83 -28.18
C ARG A 547 -9.72 -17.84 -27.20
N GLU A 548 -8.90 -17.03 -26.52
CA GLU A 548 -9.38 -16.04 -25.56
C GLU A 548 -9.74 -14.69 -26.19
N LEU A 549 -10.18 -13.76 -25.33
CA LEU A 549 -10.70 -12.44 -25.69
C LEU A 549 -9.73 -11.58 -26.52
N THR A 550 -8.41 -11.75 -26.37
CA THR A 550 -7.40 -11.04 -27.18
C THR A 550 -7.34 -11.55 -28.62
N GLY A 551 -7.92 -12.72 -28.88
CA GLY A 551 -7.85 -13.44 -30.15
C GLY A 551 -6.67 -14.41 -30.25
N ASP A 552 -5.76 -14.45 -29.27
CA ASP A 552 -4.74 -15.48 -29.16
C ASP A 552 -5.34 -16.77 -28.56
N ALA A 553 -4.52 -17.81 -28.38
CA ALA A 553 -4.93 -19.09 -27.80
C ALA A 553 -3.98 -19.53 -26.69
N MET A 554 -3.81 -18.70 -25.66
CA MET A 554 -2.88 -18.94 -24.56
C MET A 554 -3.37 -20.03 -23.60
N PHE A 555 -4.68 -20.23 -23.48
CA PHE A 555 -5.28 -21.23 -22.59
C PHE A 555 -5.64 -22.50 -23.35
N ASN A 556 -5.74 -23.63 -22.63
CA ASN A 556 -6.01 -24.93 -23.24
C ASN A 556 -6.94 -25.76 -22.36
N GLU A 557 -7.74 -26.61 -22.99
CA GLU A 557 -8.24 -27.83 -22.38
C GLU A 557 -7.19 -28.93 -22.57
N VAL A 558 -7.01 -29.77 -21.55
CA VAL A 558 -6.13 -30.93 -21.61
C VAL A 558 -6.91 -32.14 -21.14
N PHE A 559 -7.10 -33.10 -22.02
CA PHE A 559 -7.78 -34.35 -21.74
C PHE A 559 -6.75 -35.45 -21.50
N PHE A 560 -7.01 -36.27 -20.50
CA PHE A 560 -6.25 -37.47 -20.18
C PHE A 560 -7.18 -38.66 -20.41
N ASP A 561 -6.85 -39.52 -21.36
CA ASP A 561 -7.55 -40.77 -21.65
C ASP A 561 -6.61 -41.95 -21.40
N ASP A 562 -6.71 -42.49 -20.19
CA ASP A 562 -5.82 -43.53 -19.66
C ASP A 562 -4.32 -43.25 -19.92
N ALA A 563 -3.94 -41.99 -19.72
CA ALA A 563 -2.57 -41.53 -19.92
C ALA A 563 -1.64 -42.14 -18.87
N PHE A 564 -0.63 -42.87 -19.32
CA PHE A 564 0.31 -43.54 -18.42
C PHE A 564 1.39 -42.57 -17.90
N ILE A 565 1.45 -42.41 -16.58
CA ILE A 565 2.48 -41.63 -15.87
C ILE A 565 3.32 -42.59 -15.03
N PRO A 566 4.65 -42.68 -15.23
CA PRO A 566 5.50 -43.57 -14.45
C PRO A 566 5.59 -43.19 -12.96
N ASP A 567 5.95 -44.14 -12.10
CA ASP A 567 6.09 -43.90 -10.65
C ASP A 567 7.14 -42.83 -10.31
N ASP A 568 8.20 -42.69 -11.12
CA ASP A 568 9.25 -41.68 -10.94
C ASP A 568 8.78 -40.25 -11.26
N CYS A 569 7.56 -40.09 -11.77
CA CYS A 569 6.91 -38.80 -11.99
C CYS A 569 6.00 -38.35 -10.82
N LEU A 570 5.78 -39.20 -9.80
CA LEU A 570 5.08 -38.80 -8.57
C LEU A 570 6.00 -37.93 -7.70
N VAL A 571 5.57 -36.72 -7.34
CA VAL A 571 6.33 -35.81 -6.49
C VAL A 571 5.84 -35.89 -5.05
N GLY A 572 6.73 -36.27 -4.13
CA GLY A 572 6.39 -36.52 -2.74
C GLY A 572 5.67 -37.86 -2.52
N ALA A 573 4.90 -37.95 -1.45
CA ALA A 573 4.17 -39.17 -1.10
C ALA A 573 2.81 -39.25 -1.82
N GLU A 574 2.36 -40.48 -2.08
CA GLU A 574 0.99 -40.75 -2.54
C GLU A 574 -0.02 -40.13 -1.54
N HIS A 575 -1.08 -39.51 -2.08
CA HIS A 575 -2.15 -38.81 -1.35
C HIS A 575 -1.74 -37.50 -0.63
N ASP A 576 -0.46 -37.08 -0.69
CA ASP A 576 0.04 -35.84 -0.09
C ASP A 576 0.23 -34.69 -1.11
N GLY A 577 -0.45 -34.76 -2.25
CA GLY A 577 -0.39 -33.76 -3.31
C GLY A 577 -0.93 -32.40 -2.90
N TRP A 578 -1.79 -32.31 -1.89
CA TRP A 578 -2.29 -31.02 -1.41
C TRP A 578 -1.20 -30.15 -0.77
N ARG A 579 -0.18 -30.77 -0.17
CA ARG A 579 0.98 -30.04 0.34
C ARG A 579 1.80 -29.43 -0.80
N ALA A 580 2.05 -30.18 -1.87
CA ALA A 580 2.67 -29.67 -3.10
C ALA A 580 1.83 -28.54 -3.72
N ALA A 581 0.51 -28.70 -3.82
CA ALA A 581 -0.40 -27.68 -4.34
C ALA A 581 -0.30 -26.36 -3.57
N ARG A 582 -0.28 -26.40 -2.23
CA ARG A 582 -0.11 -25.20 -1.40
C ARG A 582 1.24 -24.51 -1.65
N THR A 583 2.31 -25.28 -1.78
CA THR A 583 3.66 -24.78 -2.11
C THR A 583 3.67 -24.09 -3.47
N THR A 584 3.10 -24.73 -4.51
CA THR A 584 2.95 -24.14 -5.85
C THR A 584 2.17 -22.82 -5.81
N LEU A 585 0.97 -22.82 -5.23
CA LEU A 585 0.10 -21.63 -5.18
C LEU A 585 0.66 -20.50 -4.31
N ALA A 586 1.51 -20.80 -3.33
CA ALA A 586 2.21 -19.78 -2.54
C ALA A 586 3.31 -19.09 -3.38
N ASN A 587 4.11 -19.86 -4.11
CA ASN A 587 5.16 -19.33 -5.00
C ASN A 587 4.58 -18.58 -6.21
N GLU A 588 3.46 -19.06 -6.78
CA GLU A 588 2.74 -18.36 -7.85
C GLU A 588 2.29 -16.97 -7.41
N ARG A 589 1.77 -16.83 -6.17
CA ARG A 589 1.35 -15.54 -5.61
C ARG A 589 2.50 -14.54 -5.47
N VAL A 590 3.68 -15.00 -5.06
CA VAL A 590 4.88 -14.15 -4.98
C VAL A 590 5.30 -13.70 -6.37
N PHE A 591 5.32 -14.64 -7.34
CA PHE A 591 5.68 -14.34 -8.73
C PHE A 591 4.72 -13.32 -9.37
N MET A 592 3.42 -13.42 -9.12
CA MET A 592 2.41 -12.49 -9.62
C MET A 592 2.37 -11.14 -8.87
N GLY A 593 3.00 -11.03 -7.69
CA GLY A 593 2.97 -9.84 -6.83
C GLY A 593 4.17 -8.87 -6.99
N GLY A 594 5.15 -9.23 -7.82
CA GLY A 594 6.38 -8.46 -8.07
C GLY A 594 6.18 -7.33 -9.08
N GLY A 595 5.58 -6.22 -8.66
CA GLY A 595 5.41 -5.00 -9.47
C GLY A 595 6.26 -3.81 -9.00
N MET A 596 6.69 -2.97 -9.96
CA MET A 596 7.45 -1.71 -9.81
C MET A 596 6.61 -0.57 -9.22
N SER A 597 7.26 0.46 -8.65
CA SER A 597 6.60 1.69 -8.15
C SER A 597 5.90 2.52 -9.22
N PHE A 598 6.40 2.47 -10.45
CA PHE A 598 5.78 2.96 -11.67
C PHE A 598 5.96 1.84 -12.69
N GLY A 599 4.89 1.09 -12.99
CA GLY A 599 4.96 0.06 -14.02
C GLY A 599 5.24 0.67 -15.40
N ALA A 600 5.85 -0.09 -16.31
CA ALA A 600 6.14 0.37 -17.67
C ALA A 600 4.90 0.90 -18.43
N GLY A 601 3.70 0.43 -18.08
CA GLY A 601 2.44 0.97 -18.61
C GLY A 601 2.14 2.40 -18.16
N LEU A 602 2.40 2.74 -16.90
CA LEU A 602 2.09 4.07 -16.36
C LEU A 602 3.06 5.14 -16.88
N GLU A 603 4.35 4.81 -17.05
CA GLU A 603 5.30 5.73 -17.68
C GLU A 603 4.91 6.04 -19.13
N LYS A 604 4.56 5.01 -19.91
CA LYS A 604 4.02 5.19 -21.27
C LYS A 604 2.74 6.02 -21.28
N MET A 605 1.88 5.87 -20.28
CA MET A 605 0.68 6.69 -20.14
C MET A 605 1.02 8.17 -19.92
N LEU A 606 1.99 8.49 -19.05
CA LEU A 606 2.43 9.87 -18.83
C LEU A 606 3.01 10.47 -20.12
N GLU A 607 3.83 9.72 -20.85
CA GLU A 607 4.36 10.11 -22.17
C GLU A 607 3.22 10.40 -23.16
N MET A 608 2.18 9.55 -23.18
CA MET A 608 1.01 9.73 -24.03
C MET A 608 0.23 11.00 -23.69
N VAL A 609 0.03 11.30 -22.40
CA VAL A 609 -0.68 12.51 -21.94
C VAL A 609 0.06 13.76 -22.41
N VAL A 610 1.39 13.78 -22.34
CA VAL A 610 2.21 14.89 -22.86
C VAL A 610 2.11 14.97 -24.38
N ARG A 611 2.31 13.86 -25.08
CA ARG A 611 2.29 13.79 -26.55
C ARG A 611 0.95 14.22 -27.14
N ALA A 612 -0.15 13.93 -26.45
CA ALA A 612 -1.50 14.29 -26.84
C ALA A 612 -1.96 15.69 -26.37
N ASP A 613 -1.07 16.47 -25.73
CA ASP A 613 -1.39 17.80 -25.16
C ASP A 613 -2.55 17.79 -24.15
N GLN A 614 -2.73 16.66 -23.43
CA GLN A 614 -3.80 16.47 -22.45
C GLN A 614 -3.39 16.84 -21.01
N HIS A 615 -2.14 17.27 -20.82
CA HIS A 615 -1.56 17.61 -19.51
C HIS A 615 -2.14 18.88 -18.86
N HIS A 616 -3.06 19.57 -19.54
CA HIS A 616 -3.82 20.71 -19.01
C HIS A 616 -5.26 20.37 -18.63
N ASP A 617 -5.77 19.18 -18.98
CA ASP A 617 -7.14 18.77 -18.67
C ASP A 617 -7.26 18.32 -17.20
N PRO A 618 -8.04 19.03 -16.36
CA PRO A 618 -8.20 18.67 -14.95
C PRO A 618 -8.75 17.27 -14.71
N LEU A 619 -9.55 16.71 -15.63
CA LEU A 619 -10.11 15.36 -15.54
C LEU A 619 -9.05 14.30 -15.82
N VAL A 620 -8.16 14.56 -16.79
CA VAL A 620 -7.01 13.70 -17.09
C VAL A 620 -6.04 13.73 -15.92
N LEU A 621 -5.71 14.92 -15.41
CA LEU A 621 -4.83 15.10 -14.26
C LEU A 621 -5.39 14.40 -13.00
N ASP A 622 -6.70 14.48 -12.75
CA ASP A 622 -7.33 13.78 -11.62
C ASP A 622 -7.26 12.25 -11.79
N THR A 623 -7.59 11.75 -12.98
CA THR A 623 -7.65 10.31 -13.26
C THR A 623 -6.26 9.67 -13.24
N VAL A 624 -5.31 10.24 -13.98
CA VAL A 624 -3.93 9.74 -14.08
C VAL A 624 -3.20 9.94 -12.77
N GLY A 625 -3.42 11.06 -12.08
CA GLY A 625 -2.87 11.31 -10.75
C GLY A 625 -3.31 10.29 -9.71
N GLY A 626 -4.56 9.82 -9.78
CA GLY A 626 -5.03 8.71 -8.94
C GLY A 626 -4.32 7.39 -9.20
N LEU A 627 -4.01 7.09 -10.46
CA LEU A 627 -3.21 5.92 -10.83
C LEU A 627 -1.79 6.05 -10.32
N VAL A 628 -1.14 7.20 -10.50
CA VAL A 628 0.21 7.47 -9.97
C VAL A 628 0.25 7.32 -8.45
N ALA A 629 -0.70 7.91 -7.74
CA ALA A 629 -0.81 7.80 -6.29
C ALA A 629 -0.94 6.33 -5.85
N THR A 630 -1.81 5.56 -6.51
CA THR A 630 -2.03 4.15 -6.20
C THR A 630 -0.79 3.30 -6.49
N ALA A 631 -0.11 3.52 -7.62
CA ALA A 631 1.11 2.80 -7.99
C ALA A 631 2.23 3.04 -6.97
N HIS A 632 2.43 4.30 -6.58
CA HIS A 632 3.41 4.67 -5.57
C HIS A 632 3.10 4.03 -4.21
N ALA A 633 1.85 4.10 -3.75
CA ALA A 633 1.43 3.51 -2.48
C ALA A 633 1.52 1.97 -2.48
N LEU A 634 1.21 1.32 -3.61
CA LEU A 634 1.44 -0.12 -3.81
C LEU A 634 2.93 -0.46 -3.70
N ALA A 635 3.81 0.36 -4.27
CA ALA A 635 5.25 0.18 -4.11
C ALA A 635 5.67 0.26 -2.65
N CYS A 636 5.21 1.28 -1.95
CA CYS A 636 5.48 1.47 -0.53
C CYS A 636 4.96 0.30 0.30
N LEU A 637 3.77 -0.23 -0.02
CA LEU A 637 3.21 -1.40 0.67
C LEU A 637 4.12 -2.62 0.51
N GLY A 638 4.65 -2.86 -0.69
CA GLY A 638 5.59 -3.97 -0.93
C GLY A 638 6.90 -3.76 -0.20
N PHE A 639 7.41 -2.55 -0.24
CA PHE A 639 8.64 -2.19 0.44
C PHE A 639 8.52 -2.33 1.95
N ARG A 640 7.40 -1.93 2.55
CA ARG A 640 7.09 -2.15 3.97
C ARG A 640 7.05 -3.65 4.31
N LEU A 641 6.47 -4.49 3.44
CA LEU A 641 6.49 -5.94 3.63
C LEU A 641 7.90 -6.52 3.55
N THR A 642 8.72 -6.03 2.62
CA THR A 642 10.14 -6.39 2.54
C THR A 642 10.89 -6.01 3.81
N LEU A 643 10.70 -4.79 4.32
CA LEU A 643 11.31 -4.34 5.58
C LEU A 643 10.84 -5.15 6.78
N ALA A 644 9.55 -5.45 6.88
CA ALA A 644 9.02 -6.29 7.96
C ALA A 644 9.62 -7.71 7.91
N THR A 645 9.77 -8.27 6.71
CA THR A 645 10.42 -9.57 6.52
C THR A 645 11.90 -9.53 6.91
N LEU A 646 12.62 -8.46 6.57
CA LEU A 646 14.01 -8.24 7.00
C LEU A 646 14.13 -8.15 8.53
N ALA A 647 13.12 -7.61 9.20
CA ALA A 647 13.00 -7.56 10.66
C ALA A 647 12.50 -8.89 11.28
N GLY A 648 12.32 -9.95 10.48
CA GLY A 648 11.94 -11.29 10.97
C GLY A 648 10.45 -11.61 10.97
N ALA A 649 9.60 -10.76 10.39
CA ALA A 649 8.18 -11.08 10.21
C ALA A 649 7.97 -12.18 9.16
N ASP A 650 6.90 -12.97 9.33
CA ASP A 650 6.54 -14.04 8.38
C ASP A 650 6.03 -13.45 7.04
N PRO A 651 6.73 -13.69 5.92
CA PRO A 651 6.34 -13.16 4.60
C PRO A 651 5.07 -13.83 4.02
N SER A 652 4.58 -14.92 4.63
CA SER A 652 3.38 -15.64 4.19
C SER A 652 2.05 -15.03 4.68
N GLY A 653 2.14 -13.89 5.37
CA GLY A 653 1.01 -13.13 5.91
C GLY A 653 -0.06 -12.72 4.89
N SER A 654 -1.25 -12.48 5.41
CA SER A 654 -2.43 -12.05 4.63
C SER A 654 -2.29 -10.67 3.98
N GLU A 655 -1.26 -9.90 4.32
CA GLU A 655 -0.87 -8.66 3.68
C GLU A 655 -0.48 -8.86 2.21
N ALA A 656 0.08 -10.03 1.87
CA ALA A 656 0.31 -10.40 0.47
C ALA A 656 -1.00 -10.47 -0.34
N SER A 657 -2.10 -10.91 0.28
CA SER A 657 -3.44 -10.90 -0.34
C SER A 657 -3.98 -9.49 -0.54
N VAL A 658 -3.74 -8.57 0.40
CA VAL A 658 -4.06 -7.15 0.24
C VAL A 658 -3.30 -6.54 -0.94
N ARG A 659 -1.98 -6.73 -0.99
CA ARG A 659 -1.13 -6.26 -2.10
C ARG A 659 -1.60 -6.84 -3.43
N LYS A 660 -1.88 -8.15 -3.49
CA LYS A 660 -2.34 -8.82 -4.71
C LYS A 660 -3.66 -8.23 -5.21
N LEU A 661 -4.66 -8.11 -4.32
CA LEU A 661 -5.98 -7.59 -4.67
C LEU A 661 -5.89 -6.15 -5.21
N LEU A 662 -5.15 -5.28 -4.53
CA LEU A 662 -4.97 -3.89 -4.95
C LEU A 662 -4.19 -3.78 -6.27
N GLY A 663 -3.12 -4.57 -6.44
CA GLY A 663 -2.27 -4.57 -7.63
C GLY A 663 -3.03 -4.94 -8.90
N VAL A 664 -3.76 -6.06 -8.89
CA VAL A 664 -4.46 -6.52 -10.10
C VAL A 664 -5.59 -5.59 -10.53
N VAL A 665 -6.27 -4.95 -9.58
CA VAL A 665 -7.31 -3.94 -9.85
C VAL A 665 -6.67 -2.68 -10.44
N HIS A 666 -5.53 -2.25 -9.89
CA HIS A 666 -4.76 -1.13 -10.40
C HIS A 666 -4.30 -1.37 -11.85
N ASP A 667 -3.71 -2.53 -12.15
CA ASP A 667 -3.22 -2.87 -13.48
C ASP A 667 -4.34 -2.90 -14.53
N GLN A 668 -5.53 -3.38 -14.18
CA GLN A 668 -6.69 -3.30 -15.07
C GLN A 668 -7.09 -1.84 -15.32
N ARG A 669 -7.11 -1.01 -14.27
CA ARG A 669 -7.51 0.39 -14.38
C ARG A 669 -6.51 1.20 -15.21
N VAL A 670 -5.21 0.92 -15.11
CA VAL A 670 -4.17 1.53 -15.96
C VAL A 670 -4.46 1.23 -17.44
N GLN A 671 -4.75 -0.03 -17.79
CA GLN A 671 -5.05 -0.37 -19.18
C GLN A 671 -6.36 0.25 -19.67
N GLU A 672 -7.41 0.25 -18.84
CA GLU A 672 -8.71 0.86 -19.17
C GLU A 672 -8.58 2.37 -19.43
N VAL A 673 -7.89 3.09 -18.56
CA VAL A 673 -7.63 4.53 -18.74
C VAL A 673 -6.74 4.78 -19.95
N GLY A 674 -5.71 3.96 -20.18
CA GLY A 674 -4.82 4.11 -21.33
C GLY A 674 -5.54 3.97 -22.67
N VAL A 675 -6.44 2.99 -22.80
CA VAL A 675 -7.32 2.88 -23.97
C VAL A 675 -8.22 4.11 -24.11
N GLY A 676 -8.80 4.58 -23.00
CA GLY A 676 -9.69 5.75 -23.00
C GLY A 676 -9.00 7.04 -23.44
N LEU A 677 -7.73 7.26 -23.04
CA LEU A 677 -6.95 8.44 -23.39
C LEU A 677 -6.66 8.55 -24.89
N LEU A 678 -6.62 7.42 -25.61
CA LEU A 678 -6.43 7.38 -27.06
C LEU A 678 -7.69 7.84 -27.85
N GLY A 679 -8.86 7.90 -27.22
CA GLY A 679 -10.10 8.24 -27.89
C GLY A 679 -10.40 7.30 -29.08
N VAL A 680 -10.58 7.85 -30.28
CA VAL A 680 -10.87 7.08 -31.49
C VAL A 680 -9.72 6.14 -31.87
N ASP A 681 -8.47 6.53 -31.62
CA ASP A 681 -7.31 5.69 -31.95
C ASP A 681 -7.27 4.41 -31.11
N GLY A 682 -7.87 4.43 -29.91
CA GLY A 682 -8.05 3.24 -29.08
C GLY A 682 -8.98 2.18 -29.70
N ALA A 683 -9.81 2.57 -30.68
CA ALA A 683 -10.65 1.66 -31.45
C ALA A 683 -9.96 1.11 -32.72
N ILE A 684 -8.74 1.56 -33.02
CA ILE A 684 -7.95 1.11 -34.17
C ILE A 684 -6.94 0.07 -33.68
N ALA A 685 -6.98 -1.14 -34.23
CA ALA A 685 -6.05 -2.22 -33.89
C ALA A 685 -4.67 -2.06 -34.56
N ASP A 686 -4.07 -0.88 -34.43
CA ASP A 686 -2.72 -0.54 -34.90
C ASP A 686 -1.97 0.31 -33.85
N GLY A 687 -0.63 0.29 -33.88
CA GLY A 687 0.24 1.06 -32.99
C GLY A 687 -0.14 1.01 -31.49
N ASP A 688 -0.35 2.18 -30.89
CA ASP A 688 -0.75 2.30 -29.48
C ASP A 688 -2.17 1.76 -29.24
N GLY A 689 -3.08 1.91 -30.20
CA GLY A 689 -4.44 1.35 -30.11
C GLY A 689 -4.43 -0.17 -29.97
N LEU A 690 -3.62 -0.88 -30.77
CA LEU A 690 -3.42 -2.32 -30.61
C LEU A 690 -2.80 -2.67 -29.24
N THR A 691 -1.77 -1.93 -28.83
CA THR A 691 -1.03 -2.21 -27.60
C THR A 691 -1.91 -2.09 -26.36
N TRP A 692 -2.62 -0.97 -26.21
CA TRP A 692 -3.47 -0.71 -25.06
C TRP A 692 -4.76 -1.52 -25.07
N SER A 693 -5.40 -1.70 -26.23
CA SER A 693 -6.61 -2.53 -26.31
C SER A 693 -6.27 -3.99 -26.00
N ARG A 694 -5.17 -4.53 -26.53
CA ARG A 694 -4.69 -5.88 -26.18
C ARG A 694 -4.36 -5.98 -24.69
N GLY A 695 -3.67 -4.99 -24.11
CA GLY A 695 -3.38 -4.92 -22.68
C GLY A 695 -4.64 -4.93 -21.81
N PHE A 696 -5.65 -4.14 -22.18
CA PHE A 696 -6.96 -4.11 -21.52
C PHE A 696 -7.67 -5.47 -21.57
N LEU A 697 -7.74 -6.08 -22.75
CA LEU A 697 -8.39 -7.38 -22.93
C LEU A 697 -7.65 -8.49 -22.17
N PHE A 698 -6.31 -8.49 -22.23
CA PHE A 698 -5.48 -9.48 -21.55
C PHE A 698 -5.63 -9.35 -20.03
N ASN A 699 -5.46 -8.15 -19.46
CA ASN A 699 -5.43 -7.96 -18.01
C ASN A 699 -6.75 -8.31 -17.29
N ARG A 700 -7.86 -8.54 -18.01
CA ARG A 700 -9.08 -9.09 -17.43
C ARG A 700 -8.89 -10.43 -16.73
N ASN A 701 -7.86 -11.21 -17.12
CA ASN A 701 -7.56 -12.46 -16.45
C ASN A 701 -7.04 -12.27 -15.00
N LEU A 702 -6.39 -11.16 -14.68
CA LEU A 702 -5.63 -10.99 -13.42
C LEU A 702 -6.51 -11.01 -12.16
N THR A 703 -7.77 -10.59 -12.27
CA THR A 703 -8.74 -10.63 -11.16
C THR A 703 -9.37 -12.01 -10.97
N ILE A 704 -9.07 -12.97 -11.84
CA ILE A 704 -9.60 -14.34 -11.88
C ILE A 704 -8.49 -15.35 -11.55
N ALA A 705 -7.34 -15.22 -12.22
CA ALA A 705 -6.18 -16.10 -12.06
C ALA A 705 -5.48 -15.92 -10.70
N GLY A 706 -4.77 -16.96 -10.24
CA GLY A 706 -4.11 -16.96 -8.93
C GLY A 706 -5.08 -16.72 -7.76
N GLY A 707 -6.35 -17.12 -7.90
CA GLY A 707 -7.45 -16.94 -6.95
C GLY A 707 -8.22 -15.63 -7.16
N THR A 708 -9.54 -15.71 -7.33
CA THR A 708 -10.36 -14.54 -7.69
C THR A 708 -10.31 -13.43 -6.64
N SER A 709 -10.66 -12.21 -7.05
CA SER A 709 -10.72 -11.06 -6.14
C SER A 709 -11.67 -11.29 -4.96
N GLU A 710 -12.76 -12.03 -5.16
CA GLU A 710 -13.72 -12.41 -4.13
C GLU A 710 -13.10 -13.38 -3.12
N ILE A 711 -12.30 -14.34 -3.59
CA ILE A 711 -11.55 -15.25 -2.70
C ILE A 711 -10.47 -14.48 -1.93
N GLN A 712 -9.79 -13.52 -2.53
CA GLN A 712 -8.85 -12.65 -1.81
C GLN A 712 -9.56 -11.85 -0.71
N ARG A 713 -10.74 -11.29 -0.99
CA ARG A 713 -11.55 -10.60 0.03
C ARG A 713 -12.01 -11.54 1.14
N ASN A 714 -12.36 -12.79 0.83
CA ASN A 714 -12.67 -13.79 1.84
C ASN A 714 -11.45 -14.07 2.73
N ILE A 715 -10.27 -14.26 2.13
CA ILE A 715 -9.02 -14.49 2.88
C ILE A 715 -8.70 -13.29 3.79
N ILE A 716 -8.83 -12.07 3.27
CA ILE A 716 -8.59 -10.84 4.06
C ILE A 716 -9.59 -10.76 5.22
N GLY A 717 -10.89 -10.93 4.94
CA GLY A 717 -11.93 -10.90 5.96
C GLY A 717 -11.72 -11.97 7.05
N GLU A 718 -11.38 -13.19 6.68
CA GLU A 718 -11.31 -14.32 7.61
C GLU A 718 -9.97 -14.42 8.34
N ARG A 719 -8.85 -14.13 7.68
CA ARG A 719 -7.51 -14.29 8.25
C ARG A 719 -6.94 -13.01 8.85
N VAL A 720 -7.28 -11.84 8.29
CA VAL A 720 -6.82 -10.55 8.85
C VAL A 720 -7.82 -10.03 9.87
N LEU A 721 -9.09 -9.90 9.46
CA LEU A 721 -10.12 -9.27 10.28
C LEU A 721 -10.82 -10.24 11.24
N GLY A 722 -10.53 -11.54 11.14
CA GLY A 722 -11.11 -12.59 11.97
C GLY A 722 -12.61 -12.76 11.79
N LEU A 723 -13.16 -12.36 10.63
CA LEU A 723 -14.58 -12.56 10.31
C LEU A 723 -14.88 -14.05 10.15
N PRO A 724 -16.10 -14.49 10.53
CA PRO A 724 -16.46 -15.90 10.43
C PRO A 724 -16.50 -16.38 8.97
N ARG A 725 -16.09 -17.63 8.75
CA ARG A 725 -16.14 -18.29 7.43
C ARG A 725 -17.58 -18.41 6.93
N ASP A 726 -17.75 -18.38 5.62
CA ASP A 726 -19.02 -18.78 5.01
C ASP A 726 -19.31 -20.26 5.35
N PRO A 727 -20.59 -20.63 5.59
CA PRO A 727 -20.98 -22.00 5.92
C PRO A 727 -20.89 -22.98 4.76
#